data_AF-A0A2M7XCI6-F1
#
_entry.id   AF-A0A2M7XCI6-F1
#
_cell.length_a   1.000
_cell.length_b   1.000
_cell.length_c   1.000
_cell.angle_alpha   90.00
_cell.angle_beta   90.00
_cell.angle_gamma   90.00
#
_symmetry.space_group_name_H-M   'P 1'
#
loop_
_entity.id
_entity.type
_entity.pdbx_description
1 polymer ?
#
loop_
_entity_poly.entity_id
_entity_poly.type
_entity_poly.pdbx_seq_one_letter_code
_entity_poly.pdbx_strand_id
1 'polypeptide(L)'
;MRREDQEQREQQKIEAYTTAPAGESLIDVKAAQKHWSKEMASNPEFVRQVEERAKFNERLDAVIAGLKRPDISLQQAVAEGELTEEQVANLYDSLNILLAPGSEYQRILLYLPFEFLPGKGWKPKSSDLKREMETFKQQYMTAWRGLLTSHDVRSNFVDGDVTDFTFLAEGDPDPRVVKAAHLIPKLVEKGLLSLEEVFVLIEESTDQVLQKSIVDTLPVLQDMGLIHPGWIDRMERSYSPLLFEQVKVLQKLAGEEKPEIEQVGVVSFESITTQLEADLEEVDRRDHGEVTANREKWIRREEKRSVIEKTGRAIASGLESDRMDRTEAMQFFSEEVDQSAQEAFLDGLRQAIEMRAKQDPDAAKRLYSEYQEVIETHWLADGDRLRDAFSKLFFHLQGLGVITEADLKRLGLKRPALAGPFSENAKNMQEEIAEVVRSLEVMERDPVLKERVYPVVLVLGSRIKGYGLQNSDVDIAVFIKPGVDIEDTQAMRKKFKEVFSHKLIEGEVIEYWLEEDGDSLLIRNFDNQDVKVGFSVEIAFLFSSMWEGDPQMVKQLREKILGPYFEDNGRMFRDMDARRLELEDVERNLLQYRLMHTGYARYMPPFGGLDTQHAASLDGQSAFWDSGYRQTATQLFARNVFLPKIEK
;
A
#
# COMPACT_ATOMS: atom_id res chain seq x y z
N MET A 1 -42.36 15.08 -2.40
CA MET A 1 -43.05 14.27 -1.38
C MET A 1 -42.85 12.77 -1.60
N ARG A 2 -43.61 12.03 -2.42
CA ARG A 2 -43.46 10.54 -2.50
C ARG A 2 -42.08 10.02 -2.92
N ARG A 3 -41.34 10.75 -3.78
CA ARG A 3 -39.99 10.36 -4.23
C ARG A 3 -38.92 10.66 -3.17
N GLU A 4 -38.95 11.86 -2.60
CA GLU A 4 -38.05 12.26 -1.49
C GLU A 4 -38.24 11.34 -0.26
N ASP A 5 -39.48 10.98 0.07
CA ASP A 5 -39.76 10.05 1.18
C ASP A 5 -39.22 8.63 0.90
N GLN A 6 -39.16 8.22 -0.37
CA GLN A 6 -38.63 6.92 -0.79
C GLN A 6 -37.09 6.92 -0.77
N GLU A 7 -36.47 7.95 -1.34
CA GLU A 7 -35.01 8.15 -1.33
C GLU A 7 -34.49 8.26 0.11
N GLN A 8 -35.20 8.97 0.99
CA GLN A 8 -34.83 9.07 2.40
C GLN A 8 -34.95 7.73 3.15
N ARG A 9 -35.97 6.91 2.84
CA ARG A 9 -36.12 5.57 3.44
C ARG A 9 -35.06 4.60 2.94
N GLU A 10 -34.71 4.67 1.66
CA GLU A 10 -33.64 3.87 1.08
C GLU A 10 -32.29 4.24 1.69
N GLN A 11 -32.00 5.54 1.82
CA GLN A 11 -30.80 6.04 2.48
C GLN A 11 -30.72 5.60 3.96
N GLN A 12 -31.81 5.75 4.72
CA GLN A 12 -31.87 5.27 6.11
C GLN A 12 -31.65 3.76 6.22
N LYS A 13 -32.12 3.00 5.22
CA LYS A 13 -31.91 1.55 5.19
C LYS A 13 -30.46 1.20 4.89
N ILE A 14 -29.84 1.85 3.91
CA ILE A 14 -28.41 1.69 3.59
C ILE A 14 -27.58 1.97 4.85
N GLU A 15 -27.80 3.12 5.49
CA GLU A 15 -27.11 3.49 6.73
C GLU A 15 -27.34 2.48 7.88
N ALA A 16 -28.49 1.82 7.90
CA ALA A 16 -28.78 0.79 8.88
C ALA A 16 -28.08 -0.55 8.59
N TYR A 17 -27.78 -0.87 7.33
CA TYR A 17 -27.15 -2.14 6.93
C TYR A 17 -25.63 -2.07 6.89
N THR A 18 -25.08 -0.88 6.68
CA THR A 18 -23.65 -0.66 6.52
C THR A 18 -22.94 -0.58 7.86
N THR A 19 -21.96 -1.46 8.06
CA THR A 19 -21.09 -1.42 9.25
C THR A 19 -19.63 -1.22 8.86
N ALA A 20 -18.95 -0.34 9.59
CA ALA A 20 -17.52 -0.07 9.39
C ALA A 20 -16.69 -1.35 9.54
N PRO A 21 -15.51 -1.44 8.89
CA PRO A 21 -14.66 -2.62 8.96
C PRO A 21 -14.33 -3.05 10.39
N ALA A 22 -14.21 -4.36 10.61
CA ALA A 22 -13.99 -4.88 11.95
C ALA A 22 -12.65 -4.39 12.54
N GLY A 23 -11.61 -4.22 11.73
CA GLY A 23 -10.34 -3.63 12.16
C GLY A 23 -10.48 -2.20 12.70
N GLU A 24 -11.41 -1.40 12.16
CA GLU A 24 -11.63 -0.04 12.65
C GLU A 24 -12.24 0.00 14.06
N SER A 25 -12.92 -1.07 14.46
CA SER A 25 -13.41 -1.18 15.84
C SER A 25 -12.30 -1.38 16.87
N LEU A 26 -11.07 -1.66 16.43
CA LEU A 26 -9.89 -1.83 17.28
C LEU A 26 -9.06 -0.54 17.41
N ILE A 27 -9.51 0.57 16.79
CA ILE A 27 -8.81 1.87 16.85
C ILE A 27 -8.89 2.50 18.25
N ASP A 28 -10.01 2.30 18.95
CA ASP A 28 -10.20 2.76 20.33
C ASP A 28 -11.22 1.89 21.11
N VAL A 29 -11.20 2.01 22.44
CA VAL A 29 -12.04 1.20 23.34
C VAL A 29 -13.53 1.47 23.15
N LYS A 30 -13.95 2.69 22.83
CA LYS A 30 -15.37 3.03 22.64
C LYS A 30 -15.89 2.38 21.36
N ALA A 31 -15.10 2.41 20.29
CA ALA A 31 -15.39 1.70 19.06
C ALA A 31 -15.50 0.19 19.33
N ALA A 32 -14.56 -0.36 20.10
CA ALA A 32 -14.59 -1.78 20.45
C ALA A 32 -15.85 -2.17 21.23
N GLN A 33 -16.24 -1.39 22.23
CA GLN A 33 -17.45 -1.62 23.03
C GLN A 33 -18.75 -1.60 22.22
N LYS A 34 -18.77 -0.85 21.11
CA LYS A 34 -19.93 -0.80 20.21
C LYS A 34 -20.05 -2.08 19.39
N HIS A 35 -18.92 -2.60 18.90
CA HIS A 35 -18.89 -3.63 17.86
C HIS A 35 -18.65 -5.05 18.38
N TRP A 36 -18.03 -5.22 19.55
CA TRP A 36 -17.74 -6.53 20.13
C TRP A 36 -18.70 -6.90 21.25
N SER A 37 -18.58 -8.16 21.71
CA SER A 37 -19.35 -8.67 22.84
C SER A 37 -18.91 -7.95 24.12
N LYS A 38 -19.81 -7.90 25.12
CA LYS A 38 -19.47 -7.31 26.41
C LYS A 38 -18.29 -8.04 27.07
N GLU A 39 -18.21 -9.35 26.89
CA GLU A 39 -17.12 -10.18 27.41
C GLU A 39 -15.77 -9.76 26.80
N MET A 40 -15.66 -9.74 25.47
CA MET A 40 -14.44 -9.33 24.77
C MET A 40 -14.06 -7.88 25.08
N ALA A 41 -15.02 -6.95 24.96
CA ALA A 41 -14.79 -5.52 25.18
C ALA A 41 -14.54 -5.14 26.65
N SER A 42 -14.72 -6.07 27.59
CA SER A 42 -14.37 -5.90 29.00
C SER A 42 -13.18 -6.74 29.45
N ASN A 43 -12.60 -7.56 28.56
CA ASN A 43 -11.38 -8.29 28.85
C ASN A 43 -10.24 -7.29 29.11
N PRO A 44 -9.60 -7.31 30.30
CA PRO A 44 -8.60 -6.30 30.67
C PRO A 44 -7.40 -6.25 29.71
N GLU A 45 -6.98 -7.40 29.19
CA GLU A 45 -5.81 -7.50 28.32
C GLU A 45 -6.12 -6.98 26.92
N PHE A 46 -7.30 -7.30 26.39
CA PHE A 46 -7.81 -6.73 25.15
C PHE A 46 -7.90 -5.19 25.25
N VAL A 47 -8.52 -4.67 26.31
CA VAL A 47 -8.68 -3.23 26.52
C VAL A 47 -7.32 -2.54 26.63
N ARG A 48 -6.39 -3.10 27.40
CA ARG A 48 -5.03 -2.56 27.56
C ARG A 48 -4.31 -2.42 26.21
N GLN A 49 -4.32 -3.47 25.39
CA GLN A 49 -3.66 -3.44 24.08
C GLN A 49 -4.32 -2.44 23.12
N VAL A 50 -5.66 -2.34 23.12
CA VAL A 50 -6.39 -1.35 22.31
C VAL A 50 -6.06 0.09 22.76
N GLU A 51 -5.98 0.35 24.07
CA GLU A 51 -5.59 1.66 24.60
C GLU A 51 -4.13 2.03 24.25
N GLU A 52 -3.21 1.08 24.39
CA GLU A 52 -1.81 1.27 24.00
C GLU A 52 -1.68 1.57 22.51
N ARG A 53 -2.44 0.86 21.67
CA ARG A 53 -2.46 1.09 20.24
C ARG A 53 -3.08 2.44 19.88
N ALA A 54 -4.20 2.81 20.50
CA ALA A 54 -4.84 4.11 20.31
C ALA A 54 -3.87 5.26 20.66
N LYS A 55 -3.17 5.14 21.80
CA LYS A 55 -2.18 6.11 22.25
C LYS A 55 -0.99 6.22 21.29
N PHE A 56 -0.52 5.10 20.75
CA PHE A 56 0.50 5.12 19.71
C PHE A 56 0.03 5.86 18.45
N ASN A 57 -1.18 5.54 17.96
CA ASN A 57 -1.76 6.20 16.78
C ASN A 57 -1.89 7.72 16.99
N GLU A 58 -2.38 8.15 18.16
CA GLU A 58 -2.47 9.58 18.52
C GLU A 58 -1.10 10.28 18.48
N ARG A 59 -0.07 9.66 19.10
CA ARG A 59 1.30 10.20 19.12
C ARG A 59 1.92 10.26 17.71
N LEU A 60 1.70 9.22 16.91
CA LEU A 60 2.17 9.15 15.52
C LEU A 60 1.50 10.24 14.65
N ASP A 61 0.18 10.36 14.74
CA ASP A 61 -0.59 11.35 13.99
C ASP A 61 -0.22 12.78 14.40
N ALA A 62 0.01 13.02 15.69
CA ALA A 62 0.47 14.32 16.18
C ALA A 62 1.85 14.70 15.63
N VAL A 63 2.77 13.74 15.51
CA VAL A 63 4.08 13.98 14.88
C VAL A 63 3.94 14.23 13.39
N ILE A 64 3.22 13.38 12.65
CA ILE A 64 3.04 13.53 11.20
C ILE A 64 2.34 14.84 10.85
N ALA A 65 1.28 15.20 11.58
CA ALA A 65 0.55 16.46 11.36
C ALA A 65 1.37 17.71 11.70
N GLY A 66 2.40 17.57 12.55
CA GLY A 66 3.33 18.65 12.86
C GLY A 66 4.39 18.90 11.78
N LEU A 67 4.63 17.94 10.89
CA LEU A 67 5.62 18.06 9.82
C LEU A 67 5.01 18.80 8.62
N LYS A 68 5.71 19.81 8.10
CA LYS A 68 5.27 20.50 6.87
C LYS A 68 5.37 19.62 5.62
N ARG A 69 6.32 18.69 5.61
CA ARG A 69 6.54 17.74 4.52
C ARG A 69 7.03 16.40 5.05
N PRO A 70 6.81 15.29 4.31
CA PRO A 70 7.22 13.97 4.76
C PRO A 70 8.73 13.74 4.87
N ASP A 71 9.52 14.50 4.11
CA ASP A 71 10.97 14.36 3.99
C ASP A 71 11.76 15.16 5.06
N ILE A 72 11.08 15.83 5.98
CA ILE A 72 11.70 16.57 7.08
C ILE A 72 12.01 15.62 8.23
N SER A 73 13.29 15.57 8.63
CA SER A 73 13.72 14.76 9.79
C SER A 73 13.16 15.29 11.11
N LEU A 74 12.93 14.40 12.09
CA LEU A 74 12.47 14.80 13.43
C LEU A 74 13.44 15.78 14.11
N GLN A 75 14.75 15.61 13.88
CA GLN A 75 15.78 16.53 14.36
C GLN A 75 15.58 17.94 13.79
N GLN A 76 15.34 18.05 12.48
CA GLN A 76 15.13 19.32 11.80
C GLN A 76 13.83 19.97 12.27
N ALA A 77 12.73 19.22 12.32
CA ALA A 77 11.43 19.69 12.80
C ALA A 77 11.50 20.25 14.22
N VAL A 78 12.27 19.60 15.12
CA VAL A 78 12.52 20.12 16.48
C VAL A 78 13.36 21.40 16.46
N ALA A 79 14.38 21.48 15.60
CA ALA A 79 15.23 22.66 15.49
C ALA A 79 14.47 23.89 14.94
N GLU A 80 13.53 23.64 14.04
CA GLU A 80 12.67 24.67 13.41
C GLU A 80 11.42 25.01 14.24
N GLY A 81 11.19 24.28 15.35
CA GLY A 81 10.06 24.51 16.24
C GLY A 81 8.72 23.99 15.72
N GLU A 82 8.74 23.13 14.69
CA GLU A 82 7.56 22.42 14.17
C GLU A 82 7.10 21.32 15.15
N LEU A 83 8.07 20.69 15.83
CA LEU A 83 7.83 19.67 16.85
C LEU A 83 8.55 20.03 18.15
N THR A 84 7.98 19.58 19.26
CA THR A 84 8.64 19.63 20.57
C THR A 84 9.44 18.36 20.83
N GLU A 85 10.49 18.47 21.66
CA GLU A 85 11.25 17.27 22.09
C GLU A 85 10.37 16.27 22.87
N GLU A 86 9.32 16.75 23.54
CA GLU A 86 8.34 15.91 24.24
C GLU A 86 7.49 15.09 23.27
N GLN A 87 7.01 15.68 22.17
CA GLN A 87 6.27 14.93 21.14
C GLN A 87 7.12 13.80 20.56
N VAL A 88 8.38 14.07 20.25
CA VAL A 88 9.29 13.04 19.72
C VAL A 88 9.63 11.98 20.75
N ALA A 89 9.88 12.37 22.01
CA ALA A 89 10.12 11.41 23.10
C ALA A 89 8.93 10.45 23.26
N ASN A 90 7.71 10.98 23.25
CA ASN A 90 6.48 10.19 23.34
C ASN A 90 6.31 9.24 22.15
N LEU A 91 6.66 9.65 20.93
CA LEU A 91 6.64 8.77 19.77
C LEU A 91 7.65 7.61 19.94
N TYR A 92 8.89 7.91 20.33
CA TYR A 92 9.90 6.87 20.55
C TYR A 92 9.51 5.91 21.66
N ASP A 93 8.96 6.39 22.78
CA ASP A 93 8.41 5.56 23.85
C ASP A 93 7.36 4.55 23.33
N SER A 94 6.44 4.97 22.46
CA SER A 94 5.48 4.05 21.85
C SER A 94 6.11 3.07 20.85
N LEU A 95 7.05 3.53 20.02
CA LEU A 95 7.77 2.66 19.09
C LEU A 95 8.61 1.61 19.82
N ASN A 96 9.15 1.97 20.99
CA ASN A 96 9.93 1.10 21.84
C ASN A 96 9.13 -0.13 22.30
N ILE A 97 7.84 0.05 22.57
CA ILE A 97 6.93 -1.05 22.93
C ILE A 97 6.74 -2.00 21.74
N LEU A 98 6.50 -1.45 20.54
CA LEU A 98 6.24 -2.26 19.34
C LEU A 98 7.49 -3.00 18.84
N LEU A 99 8.67 -2.41 19.01
CA LEU A 99 9.95 -2.97 18.58
C LEU A 99 10.63 -3.84 19.66
N ALA A 100 10.02 -3.98 20.84
CA ALA A 100 10.57 -4.79 21.91
C ALA A 100 10.83 -6.25 21.45
N PRO A 101 11.87 -6.92 21.96
CA PRO A 101 12.10 -8.34 21.68
C PRO A 101 10.86 -9.20 21.99
N GLY A 102 10.46 -10.06 21.05
CA GLY A 102 9.29 -10.93 21.19
C GLY A 102 7.97 -10.30 20.74
N SER A 103 7.96 -9.02 20.37
CA SER A 103 6.77 -8.37 19.79
C SER A 103 6.48 -8.91 18.38
N GLU A 104 5.21 -9.23 18.11
CA GLU A 104 4.74 -9.65 16.79
C GLU A 104 4.70 -8.48 15.77
N TYR A 105 4.88 -7.25 16.24
CA TYR A 105 4.75 -6.02 15.44
C TYR A 105 6.09 -5.42 15.00
N GLN A 106 7.21 -6.12 15.20
CA GLN A 106 8.56 -5.63 14.84
C GLN A 106 8.70 -5.24 13.36
N ARG A 107 7.91 -5.86 12.49
CA ARG A 107 7.87 -5.57 11.04
C ARG A 107 7.47 -4.12 10.71
N ILE A 108 6.90 -3.37 11.65
CA ILE A 108 6.67 -1.92 11.49
C ILE A 108 7.95 -1.17 11.09
N LEU A 109 9.13 -1.64 11.52
CA LEU A 109 10.41 -1.01 11.18
C LEU A 109 10.68 -0.94 9.67
N LEU A 110 10.13 -1.90 8.89
CA LEU A 110 10.28 -1.92 7.44
C LEU A 110 9.64 -0.68 6.80
N TYR A 111 8.63 -0.10 7.44
CA TYR A 111 7.83 1.00 6.94
C TYR A 111 8.13 2.34 7.62
N LEU A 112 8.83 2.37 8.76
CA LEU A 112 9.14 3.61 9.47
C LEU A 112 9.87 4.62 8.57
N PRO A 113 9.46 5.90 8.53
CA PRO A 113 10.18 6.93 7.77
C PRO A 113 11.64 7.01 8.20
N PHE A 114 12.56 7.13 7.25
CA PHE A 114 13.99 7.26 7.58
C PHE A 114 14.30 8.58 8.28
N GLU A 115 13.41 9.55 8.10
CA GLU A 115 13.33 10.84 8.77
C GLU A 115 13.10 10.69 10.28
N PHE A 116 12.50 9.57 10.71
CA PHE A 116 12.30 9.25 12.12
C PHE A 116 13.53 8.60 12.75
N LEU A 117 14.48 8.12 11.94
CA LEU A 117 15.74 7.60 12.46
C LEU A 117 16.64 8.73 12.96
N PRO A 118 17.10 8.66 14.23
CA PRO A 118 17.95 9.70 14.80
C PRO A 118 19.30 9.72 14.08
N GLY A 119 19.71 10.91 13.61
CA GLY A 119 21.01 11.09 12.97
C GLY A 119 22.19 10.92 13.95
N LYS A 120 23.33 10.46 13.45
CA LYS A 120 24.58 10.23 14.22
C LYS A 120 25.00 11.40 15.12
N GLY A 121 24.70 12.64 14.72
CA GLY A 121 25.08 13.86 15.43
C GLY A 121 24.01 14.45 16.34
N TRP A 122 22.81 13.88 16.42
CA TRP A 122 21.72 14.51 17.14
C TRP A 122 21.94 14.46 18.66
N LYS A 123 21.97 15.63 19.28
CA LYS A 123 22.08 15.81 20.74
C LYS A 123 20.87 16.60 21.25
N PRO A 124 19.77 15.92 21.62
CA PRO A 124 18.61 16.57 22.22
C PRO A 124 18.98 17.37 23.47
N LYS A 125 18.14 18.31 23.89
CA LYS A 125 18.32 19.06 25.15
C LYS A 125 17.72 18.29 26.32
N SER A 126 16.48 17.83 26.15
CA SER A 126 15.68 17.04 27.09
C SER A 126 16.36 15.73 27.46
N SER A 127 16.35 15.40 28.75
CA SER A 127 16.79 14.11 29.26
C SER A 127 15.88 12.97 28.82
N ASP A 128 14.58 13.23 28.69
CA ASP A 128 13.61 12.20 28.29
C ASP A 128 13.80 11.83 26.82
N LEU A 129 13.92 12.82 25.92
CA LEU A 129 14.18 12.53 24.51
C LEU A 129 15.52 11.81 24.32
N LYS A 130 16.57 12.17 25.08
CA LYS A 130 17.83 11.40 25.05
C LYS A 130 17.63 9.94 25.42
N ARG A 131 16.91 9.69 26.53
CA ARG A 131 16.66 8.32 27.02
C ARG A 131 15.85 7.53 25.98
N GLU A 132 14.72 8.05 25.54
CA GLU A 132 13.83 7.33 24.62
C GLU A 132 14.47 7.12 23.25
N MET A 133 15.24 8.08 22.75
CA MET A 133 15.98 7.95 21.49
C MET A 133 17.06 6.86 21.55
N GLU A 134 17.81 6.73 22.65
CA GLU A 134 18.82 5.68 22.78
C GLU A 134 18.19 4.29 22.94
N THR A 135 17.11 4.16 23.71
CA THR A 135 16.32 2.93 23.78
C THR A 135 15.79 2.55 22.39
N PHE A 136 15.26 3.52 21.64
CA PHE A 136 14.76 3.32 20.29
C PHE A 136 15.83 2.79 19.34
N LYS A 137 17.03 3.37 19.32
CA LYS A 137 18.14 2.86 18.51
C LYS A 137 18.46 1.40 18.83
N GLN A 138 18.50 1.05 20.11
CA GLN A 138 18.81 -0.32 20.55
C GLN A 138 17.73 -1.30 20.11
N GLN A 139 16.46 -0.99 20.34
CA GLN A 139 15.34 -1.86 19.99
C GLN A 139 15.14 -1.95 18.48
N TYR A 140 15.27 -0.84 17.74
CA TYR A 140 15.26 -0.84 16.28
C TYR A 140 16.33 -1.78 15.72
N MET A 141 17.58 -1.66 16.18
CA MET A 141 18.65 -2.53 15.68
C MET A 141 18.51 -3.98 16.12
N THR A 142 17.89 -4.23 17.28
CA THR A 142 17.58 -5.60 17.73
C THR A 142 16.51 -6.24 16.85
N ALA A 143 15.40 -5.52 16.62
CA ALA A 143 14.33 -5.95 15.75
C ALA A 143 14.81 -6.13 14.29
N TRP A 144 15.61 -5.19 13.77
CA TRP A 144 16.21 -5.28 12.44
C TRP A 144 17.05 -6.55 12.26
N ARG A 145 17.92 -6.87 13.24
CA ARG A 145 18.70 -8.13 13.21
C ARG A 145 17.80 -9.36 13.25
N GLY A 146 16.73 -9.32 14.04
CA GLY A 146 15.73 -10.40 14.09
C GLY A 146 15.04 -10.63 12.74
N LEU A 147 14.74 -9.55 12.00
CA LEU A 147 14.13 -9.65 10.67
C LEU A 147 15.11 -10.06 9.55
N LEU A 148 16.41 -10.19 9.82
CA LEU A 148 17.35 -10.72 8.81
C LEU A 148 17.12 -12.20 8.48
N THR A 149 16.34 -12.92 9.31
CA THR A 149 15.94 -14.31 9.05
C THR A 149 14.58 -14.42 8.36
N SER A 150 13.93 -13.31 8.01
CA SER A 150 12.63 -13.30 7.33
C SER A 150 12.82 -13.22 5.82
N HIS A 151 12.23 -14.17 5.09
CA HIS A 151 12.28 -14.24 3.63
C HIS A 151 10.95 -13.82 3.03
N ASP A 152 10.92 -12.64 2.44
CA ASP A 152 9.73 -12.10 1.78
C ASP A 152 9.78 -12.38 0.26
N VAL A 153 8.60 -12.43 -0.37
CA VAL A 153 8.49 -12.49 -1.83
C VAL A 153 8.91 -11.14 -2.42
N ARG A 154 9.78 -11.12 -3.43
CA ARG A 154 10.32 -9.88 -3.98
C ARG A 154 9.28 -9.02 -4.69
N SER A 155 8.37 -9.63 -5.45
CA SER A 155 7.29 -8.95 -6.18
C SER A 155 6.43 -8.07 -5.26
N ASN A 156 6.12 -8.54 -4.05
CA ASN A 156 5.44 -7.75 -3.02
C ASN A 156 6.06 -6.36 -2.74
N PHE A 157 7.38 -6.20 -2.96
CA PHE A 157 8.09 -4.94 -2.74
C PHE A 157 8.49 -4.18 -4.02
N VAL A 158 8.38 -4.82 -5.19
CA VAL A 158 8.80 -4.26 -6.48
C VAL A 158 7.63 -3.62 -7.21
N ASP A 159 6.61 -4.42 -7.49
CA ASP A 159 5.38 -3.98 -8.16
C ASP A 159 4.18 -4.08 -7.23
N GLY A 160 4.32 -4.71 -6.06
CA GLY A 160 3.19 -4.98 -5.18
C GLY A 160 2.28 -6.05 -5.77
N ASP A 161 2.75 -6.81 -6.77
CA ASP A 161 2.06 -8.02 -7.21
C ASP A 161 2.11 -9.03 -6.07
N VAL A 162 0.93 -9.42 -5.61
CA VAL A 162 0.79 -10.41 -4.54
C VAL A 162 0.33 -11.67 -5.21
N THR A 163 1.21 -12.67 -5.26
CA THR A 163 0.85 -14.01 -5.67
C THR A 163 -0.20 -14.57 -4.69
N ASP A 164 -1.27 -15.15 -5.23
CA ASP A 164 -2.34 -15.75 -4.44
C ASP A 164 -1.77 -16.78 -3.45
N PHE A 165 -2.41 -16.92 -2.28
CA PHE A 165 -1.99 -17.86 -1.23
C PHE A 165 -1.85 -19.32 -1.70
N THR A 166 -2.43 -19.65 -2.85
CA THR A 166 -2.30 -20.92 -3.55
C THR A 166 -0.84 -21.31 -3.82
N PHE A 167 0.11 -20.37 -3.87
CA PHE A 167 1.53 -20.63 -4.11
C PHE A 167 2.40 -20.85 -2.86
N LEU A 168 1.82 -20.89 -1.64
CA LEU A 168 2.54 -21.38 -0.45
C LEU A 168 2.85 -22.90 -0.50
N ALA A 169 2.47 -23.59 -1.58
CA ALA A 169 2.89 -24.96 -1.86
C ALA A 169 4.24 -24.97 -2.58
N GLU A 170 5.06 -26.00 -2.35
CA GLU A 170 6.39 -26.20 -2.94
C GLU A 170 6.48 -25.74 -4.41
N GLY A 171 7.38 -24.79 -4.71
CA GLY A 171 7.67 -24.35 -6.08
C GLY A 171 7.28 -22.91 -6.42
N ASP A 172 7.08 -22.02 -5.44
CA ASP A 172 6.92 -20.57 -5.68
C ASP A 172 8.04 -20.07 -6.62
N PRO A 173 7.70 -19.65 -7.87
CA PRO A 173 8.69 -19.24 -8.85
C PRO A 173 9.29 -17.87 -8.50
N ASP A 174 8.67 -17.10 -7.60
CA ASP A 174 9.08 -15.74 -7.34
C ASP A 174 10.35 -15.70 -6.48
N PRO A 175 11.34 -14.87 -6.87
CA PRO A 175 12.55 -14.68 -6.07
C PRO A 175 12.21 -14.20 -4.66
N ARG A 176 12.86 -14.81 -3.66
CA ARG A 176 12.79 -14.34 -2.26
C ARG A 176 13.88 -13.31 -1.97
N VAL A 177 13.61 -12.41 -1.03
CA VAL A 177 14.54 -11.41 -0.52
C VAL A 177 14.45 -11.30 1.01
N VAL A 178 15.51 -10.82 1.65
CA VAL A 178 15.45 -10.36 3.04
C VAL A 178 15.23 -8.86 3.03
N LYS A 179 13.97 -8.43 3.14
CA LYS A 179 13.64 -7.01 2.98
C LYS A 179 14.33 -6.10 4.01
N ALA A 180 14.54 -6.60 5.23
CA ALA A 180 15.29 -5.88 6.25
C ALA A 180 16.72 -5.54 5.81
N ALA A 181 17.38 -6.42 5.03
CA ALA A 181 18.72 -6.17 4.49
C ALA A 181 18.72 -4.99 3.50
N HIS A 182 17.65 -4.79 2.74
CA HIS A 182 17.57 -3.65 1.82
C HIS A 182 17.65 -2.30 2.54
N LEU A 183 17.34 -2.22 3.85
CA LEU A 183 17.43 -0.97 4.63
C LEU A 183 18.88 -0.52 4.93
N ILE A 184 19.88 -1.37 4.69
CA ILE A 184 21.30 -1.12 4.98
C ILE A 184 21.80 0.27 4.53
N PRO A 185 21.51 0.75 3.30
CA PRO A 185 22.00 2.06 2.86
C PRO A 185 21.62 3.20 3.81
N LYS A 186 20.37 3.22 4.26
CA LYS A 186 19.88 4.22 5.22
C LYS A 186 20.41 4.00 6.63
N LEU A 187 20.63 2.76 7.06
CA LEU A 187 21.22 2.49 8.37
C LEU A 187 22.69 2.92 8.45
N VAL A 188 23.45 2.73 7.36
CA VAL A 188 24.83 3.22 7.24
C VAL A 188 24.86 4.74 7.18
N GLU A 189 23.99 5.37 6.37
CA GLU A 189 23.84 6.83 6.29
C GLU A 189 23.58 7.45 7.67
N LYS A 190 22.68 6.83 8.46
CA LYS A 190 22.33 7.31 9.81
C LYS A 190 23.38 6.96 10.87
N GLY A 191 24.35 6.10 10.55
CA GLY A 191 25.38 5.64 11.47
C GLY A 191 24.87 4.65 12.53
N LEU A 192 23.77 3.94 12.25
CA LEU A 192 23.25 2.85 13.08
C LEU A 192 23.92 1.51 12.75
N LEU A 193 24.52 1.41 11.56
CA LEU A 193 25.26 0.24 11.08
C LEU A 193 26.56 0.71 10.43
N SER A 194 27.67 0.02 10.70
CA SER A 194 28.94 0.26 10.02
C SER A 194 29.09 -0.65 8.79
N LEU A 195 29.90 -0.22 7.82
CA LEU A 195 30.24 -1.08 6.67
C LEU A 195 30.98 -2.35 7.10
N GLU A 196 31.78 -2.28 8.18
CA GLU A 196 32.41 -3.46 8.78
C GLU A 196 31.38 -4.53 9.15
N GLU A 197 30.32 -4.13 9.87
CA GLU A 197 29.23 -5.03 10.25
C GLU A 197 28.50 -5.58 9.02
N VAL A 198 28.30 -4.78 7.97
CA VAL A 198 27.71 -5.25 6.70
C VAL A 198 28.54 -6.37 6.08
N PHE A 199 29.87 -6.22 6.01
CA PHE A 199 30.73 -7.27 5.44
C PHE A 199 30.76 -8.52 6.31
N VAL A 200 30.82 -8.38 7.63
CA VAL A 200 30.73 -9.51 8.57
C VAL A 200 29.44 -10.29 8.34
N LEU A 201 28.30 -9.62 8.15
CA LEU A 201 27.03 -10.28 7.87
C LEU A 201 27.06 -11.10 6.57
N ILE A 202 27.74 -10.62 5.52
CA ILE A 202 27.88 -11.37 4.26
C ILE A 202 28.80 -12.57 4.44
N GLU A 203 29.94 -12.38 5.10
CA GLU A 203 30.99 -13.39 5.26
C GLU A 203 30.59 -14.52 6.23
N GLU A 204 29.82 -14.22 7.28
CA GLU A 204 29.42 -15.18 8.31
C GLU A 204 28.05 -15.83 8.05
N SER A 205 27.20 -15.23 7.21
CA SER A 205 25.89 -15.83 6.89
C SER A 205 26.03 -17.08 6.03
N THR A 206 25.28 -18.12 6.38
CA THR A 206 25.07 -19.29 5.52
C THR A 206 23.81 -19.20 4.67
N ASP A 207 23.00 -18.16 4.88
CA ASP A 207 21.76 -17.90 4.16
C ASP A 207 22.06 -17.13 2.87
N GLN A 208 21.90 -17.82 1.73
CA GLN A 208 22.16 -17.27 0.41
C GLN A 208 21.19 -16.14 0.03
N VAL A 209 19.95 -16.20 0.50
CA VAL A 209 18.95 -15.15 0.24
C VAL A 209 19.37 -13.88 0.96
N LEU A 210 19.80 -13.99 2.22
CA LEU A 210 20.35 -12.88 2.99
C LEU A 210 21.61 -12.30 2.32
N GLN A 211 22.59 -13.14 1.97
CA GLN A 211 23.84 -12.70 1.33
C GLN A 211 23.56 -11.91 0.06
N LYS A 212 22.67 -12.43 -0.82
CA LYS A 212 22.27 -11.76 -2.05
C LYS A 212 21.56 -10.44 -1.77
N SER A 213 20.63 -10.42 -0.81
CA SER A 213 19.87 -9.21 -0.45
C SER A 213 20.77 -8.11 0.13
N ILE A 214 21.84 -8.47 0.86
CA ILE A 214 22.84 -7.49 1.31
C ILE A 214 23.67 -6.99 0.12
N VAL A 215 24.10 -7.91 -0.74
CA VAL A 215 24.89 -7.60 -1.94
C VAL A 215 24.16 -6.62 -2.88
N ASP A 216 22.84 -6.78 -3.05
CA ASP A 216 22.00 -5.89 -3.86
C ASP A 216 22.09 -4.40 -3.38
N THR A 217 22.50 -4.15 -2.13
CA THR A 217 22.65 -2.80 -1.55
C THR A 217 23.99 -2.13 -1.83
N LEU A 218 25.02 -2.88 -2.26
CA LEU A 218 26.37 -2.32 -2.44
C LEU A 218 26.44 -1.25 -3.54
N PRO A 219 25.79 -1.40 -4.71
CA PRO A 219 25.74 -0.33 -5.72
C PRO A 219 25.12 0.96 -5.18
N VAL A 220 24.05 0.85 -4.39
CA VAL A 220 23.39 2.01 -3.77
C VAL A 220 24.30 2.68 -2.74
N LEU A 221 25.00 1.90 -1.91
CA LEU A 221 26.00 2.44 -0.98
C LEU A 221 27.16 3.16 -1.71
N GLN A 222 27.56 2.64 -2.87
CA GLN A 222 28.57 3.28 -3.73
C GLN A 222 28.05 4.61 -4.31
N ASP A 223 26.81 4.64 -4.84
CA ASP A 223 26.19 5.87 -5.34
C ASP A 223 26.08 6.95 -4.25
N MET A 224 25.79 6.54 -3.01
CA MET A 224 25.73 7.42 -1.84
C MET A 224 27.13 7.89 -1.37
N GLY A 225 28.21 7.43 -1.99
CA GLY A 225 29.58 7.77 -1.61
C GLY A 225 30.01 7.16 -0.27
N LEU A 226 29.32 6.12 0.21
CA LEU A 226 29.60 5.47 1.48
C LEU A 226 30.70 4.41 1.35
N ILE A 227 30.88 3.82 0.16
CA ILE A 227 31.98 2.89 -0.14
C ILE A 227 33.20 3.69 -0.66
N HIS A 228 34.30 3.59 0.08
CA HIS A 228 35.59 4.18 -0.29
C HIS A 228 36.55 3.11 -0.86
N PRO A 229 37.61 3.47 -1.60
CA PRO A 229 38.51 2.51 -2.25
C PRO A 229 39.07 1.41 -1.33
N GLY A 230 39.39 1.74 -0.07
CA GLY A 230 39.88 0.73 0.88
C GLY A 230 38.88 -0.40 1.19
N TRP A 231 37.58 -0.16 1.01
CA TRP A 231 36.55 -1.20 1.11
C TRP A 231 36.52 -2.10 -0.12
N ILE A 232 36.80 -1.55 -1.31
CA ILE A 232 36.95 -2.34 -2.54
C ILE A 232 38.13 -3.30 -2.41
N ASP A 233 39.28 -2.81 -1.93
CA ASP A 233 40.46 -3.64 -1.66
C ASP A 233 40.17 -4.76 -0.64
N ARG A 234 39.30 -4.51 0.36
CA ARG A 234 38.85 -5.54 1.30
C ARG A 234 37.99 -6.58 0.59
N MET A 235 37.00 -6.15 -0.20
CA MET A 235 36.10 -7.05 -0.93
C MET A 235 36.88 -7.98 -1.87
N GLU A 236 37.94 -7.46 -2.53
CA GLU A 236 38.84 -8.26 -3.38
C GLU A 236 39.58 -9.38 -2.62
N ARG A 237 39.84 -9.16 -1.33
CA ARG A 237 40.55 -10.10 -0.46
C ARG A 237 39.59 -10.99 0.33
N SER A 238 38.28 -10.76 0.23
CA SER A 238 37.28 -11.56 0.93
C SER A 238 37.29 -12.99 0.39
N TYR A 239 37.03 -13.95 1.28
CA TYR A 239 36.82 -15.33 0.89
C TYR A 239 35.42 -15.57 0.30
N SER A 240 34.52 -14.59 0.35
CA SER A 240 33.18 -14.68 -0.23
C SER A 240 33.24 -14.50 -1.75
N PRO A 241 32.86 -15.52 -2.55
CA PRO A 241 32.81 -15.40 -4.01
C PRO A 241 31.86 -14.28 -4.47
N LEU A 242 30.75 -14.08 -3.74
CA LEU A 242 29.77 -13.04 -4.03
C LEU A 242 30.39 -11.64 -3.93
N LEU A 243 31.18 -11.38 -2.88
CA LEU A 243 31.86 -10.09 -2.72
C LEU A 243 32.90 -9.86 -3.83
N PHE A 244 33.65 -10.89 -4.19
CA PHE A 244 34.62 -10.81 -5.27
C PHE A 244 33.97 -10.50 -6.64
N GLU A 245 32.82 -11.11 -6.94
CA GLU A 245 32.06 -10.80 -8.15
C GLU A 245 31.55 -9.36 -8.14
N GLN A 246 31.10 -8.87 -6.99
CA GLN A 246 30.60 -7.50 -6.86
C GLN A 246 31.67 -6.43 -6.97
N VAL A 247 32.93 -6.72 -6.65
CA VAL A 247 34.03 -5.79 -6.93
C VAL A 247 34.04 -5.38 -8.39
N LYS A 248 33.85 -6.32 -9.32
CA LYS A 248 33.85 -6.01 -10.76
C LYS A 248 32.71 -5.09 -11.15
N VAL A 249 31.54 -5.30 -10.55
CA VAL A 249 30.37 -4.42 -10.73
C VAL A 249 30.69 -3.03 -10.20
N LEU A 250 31.16 -2.92 -8.96
CA LEU A 250 31.48 -1.63 -8.32
C LEU A 250 32.62 -0.88 -9.05
N GLN A 251 33.65 -1.57 -9.53
CA GLN A 251 34.73 -0.98 -10.31
C GLN A 251 34.22 -0.45 -11.67
N LYS A 252 33.30 -1.18 -12.32
CA LYS A 252 32.64 -0.72 -13.54
C LYS A 252 31.82 0.53 -13.26
N LEU A 253 31.03 0.54 -12.19
CA LEU A 253 30.21 1.69 -11.79
C LEU A 253 31.05 2.92 -11.40
N ALA A 254 32.21 2.72 -10.76
CA ALA A 254 33.13 3.81 -10.42
C ALA A 254 33.82 4.42 -11.64
N GLY A 255 33.88 3.70 -12.76
CA GLY A 255 34.49 4.14 -14.02
C GLY A 255 33.49 4.60 -15.09
N GLU A 256 32.20 4.33 -14.92
CA GLU A 256 31.13 4.85 -15.77
C GLU A 256 30.85 6.31 -15.37
N GLU A 257 31.12 7.25 -16.27
CA GLU A 257 30.48 8.57 -16.17
C GLU A 257 28.96 8.32 -16.16
N LYS A 258 28.24 9.00 -15.24
CA LYS A 258 26.78 8.92 -15.16
C LYS A 258 26.26 8.98 -16.60
N PRO A 259 25.46 8.01 -17.05
CA PRO A 259 24.96 8.03 -18.41
C PRO A 259 24.38 9.42 -18.63
N GLU A 260 24.95 10.16 -19.61
CA GLU A 260 24.33 11.39 -20.05
C GLU A 260 22.89 10.99 -20.32
N ILE A 261 21.95 11.60 -19.58
CA ILE A 261 20.52 11.40 -19.79
C ILE A 261 20.36 11.45 -21.29
N GLU A 262 20.02 10.30 -21.90
CA GLU A 262 19.92 10.19 -23.36
C GLU A 262 19.23 11.47 -23.80
N GLN A 263 19.94 12.30 -24.56
CA GLN A 263 19.36 13.55 -25.03
C GLN A 263 18.23 13.09 -25.93
N VAL A 264 17.03 13.01 -25.33
CA VAL A 264 15.81 12.68 -26.04
C VAL A 264 15.83 13.66 -27.19
N GLY A 265 15.74 13.11 -28.41
CA GLY A 265 15.74 13.89 -29.64
C GLY A 265 14.69 14.99 -29.59
N VAL A 266 14.59 15.81 -30.64
CA VAL A 266 13.62 16.92 -30.71
C VAL A 266 12.26 16.49 -30.12
N VAL A 267 11.92 17.04 -28.94
CA VAL A 267 10.73 16.66 -28.18
C VAL A 267 9.57 17.44 -28.77
N SER A 268 9.02 16.91 -29.87
CA SER A 268 7.88 17.49 -30.59
C SER A 268 6.62 16.66 -30.40
N PHE A 269 5.44 17.29 -30.56
CA PHE A 269 4.14 16.63 -30.52
C PHE A 269 4.12 15.41 -31.46
N GLU A 270 4.49 15.61 -32.74
CA GLU A 270 4.52 14.56 -33.76
C GLU A 270 5.45 13.40 -33.36
N SER A 271 6.68 13.72 -32.93
CA SER A 271 7.64 12.69 -32.52
C SER A 271 7.16 11.87 -31.32
N ILE A 272 6.50 12.52 -30.35
CA ILE A 272 5.98 11.88 -29.14
C ILE A 272 4.81 10.97 -29.49
N THR A 273 3.85 11.46 -30.27
CA THR A 273 2.67 10.65 -30.63
C THR A 273 3.05 9.44 -31.46
N THR A 274 3.95 9.60 -32.43
CA THR A 274 4.40 8.49 -33.28
C THR A 274 5.19 7.45 -32.48
N GLN A 275 6.08 7.87 -31.58
CA GLN A 275 6.82 6.92 -30.75
C GLN A 275 5.90 6.19 -29.76
N LEU A 276 4.96 6.91 -29.14
CA LEU A 276 4.00 6.34 -28.20
C LEU A 276 3.11 5.27 -28.88
N GLU A 277 2.59 5.57 -30.07
CA GLU A 277 1.78 4.62 -30.85
C GLU A 277 2.59 3.35 -31.16
N ALA A 278 3.83 3.49 -31.63
CA ALA A 278 4.70 2.36 -31.92
C ALA A 278 5.01 1.49 -30.69
N ASP A 279 5.29 2.13 -29.53
CA ASP A 279 5.56 1.43 -28.28
C ASP A 279 4.31 0.69 -27.76
N LEU A 280 3.12 1.29 -27.88
CA LEU A 280 1.85 0.65 -27.49
C LEU A 280 1.49 -0.53 -28.41
N GLU A 281 1.72 -0.41 -29.71
CA GLU A 281 1.57 -1.52 -30.66
C GLU A 281 2.56 -2.67 -30.39
N GLU A 282 3.75 -2.38 -29.87
CA GLU A 282 4.69 -3.42 -29.43
C GLU A 282 4.14 -4.19 -28.23
N VAL A 283 3.60 -3.48 -27.23
CA VAL A 283 2.95 -4.10 -26.06
C VAL A 283 1.79 -4.99 -26.48
N ASP A 284 0.94 -4.54 -27.41
CA ASP A 284 -0.19 -5.34 -27.90
C ASP A 284 0.24 -6.59 -28.69
N ARG A 285 1.43 -6.59 -29.29
CA ARG A 285 1.97 -7.75 -30.02
C ARG A 285 2.77 -8.72 -29.15
N ARG A 286 3.14 -8.31 -27.93
CA ARG A 286 3.95 -9.14 -27.02
C ARG A 286 3.18 -10.38 -26.59
N ASP A 287 3.87 -11.51 -26.58
CA ASP A 287 3.37 -12.77 -26.02
C ASP A 287 3.83 -12.87 -24.55
N HIS A 288 2.89 -13.14 -23.64
CA HIS A 288 3.14 -13.25 -22.20
C HIS A 288 3.24 -14.70 -21.73
N GLY A 289 3.23 -15.67 -22.65
CA GLY A 289 3.33 -17.09 -22.36
C GLY A 289 2.05 -17.67 -21.73
N GLU A 290 2.21 -18.72 -20.93
CA GLU A 290 1.09 -19.45 -20.33
C GLU A 290 0.55 -18.76 -19.06
N VAL A 291 -0.23 -17.68 -19.24
CA VAL A 291 -0.95 -17.00 -18.16
C VAL A 291 -2.47 -17.07 -18.37
N THR A 292 -3.27 -16.85 -17.32
CA THR A 292 -4.73 -16.76 -17.46
C THR A 292 -5.12 -15.51 -18.27
N ALA A 293 -6.27 -15.52 -18.95
CA ALA A 293 -6.73 -14.38 -19.74
C ALA A 293 -6.88 -13.08 -18.91
N ASN A 294 -7.34 -13.20 -17.66
CA ASN A 294 -7.44 -12.06 -16.75
C ASN A 294 -6.05 -11.52 -16.39
N ARG A 295 -5.08 -12.41 -16.13
CA ARG A 295 -3.70 -12.03 -15.84
C ARG A 295 -3.04 -11.38 -17.05
N GLU A 296 -3.23 -11.93 -18.24
CA GLU A 296 -2.70 -11.34 -19.48
C GLU A 296 -3.24 -9.92 -19.71
N LYS A 297 -4.55 -9.73 -19.55
CA LYS A 297 -5.20 -8.41 -19.66
C LYS A 297 -4.61 -7.42 -18.65
N TRP A 298 -4.35 -7.87 -17.43
CA TRP A 298 -3.70 -7.06 -16.40
C TRP A 298 -2.26 -6.72 -16.79
N ILE A 299 -1.44 -7.70 -17.20
CA ILE A 299 -0.03 -7.46 -17.60
C ILE A 299 0.05 -6.43 -18.74
N ARG A 300 -0.75 -6.60 -19.79
CA ARG A 300 -0.80 -5.67 -20.93
C ARG A 300 -1.17 -4.25 -20.49
N ARG A 301 -2.15 -4.11 -19.58
CA ARG A 301 -2.56 -2.82 -19.03
C ARG A 301 -1.41 -2.14 -18.25
N GLU A 302 -0.69 -2.90 -17.45
CA GLU A 302 0.45 -2.41 -16.67
C GLU A 302 1.62 -1.98 -17.58
N GLU A 303 1.92 -2.76 -18.62
CA GLU A 303 2.94 -2.41 -19.63
C GLU A 303 2.57 -1.13 -20.39
N LYS A 304 1.31 -0.99 -20.84
CA LYS A 304 0.83 0.24 -21.49
C LYS A 304 0.96 1.45 -20.58
N ARG A 305 0.60 1.31 -19.30
CA ARG A 305 0.78 2.39 -18.31
C ARG A 305 2.25 2.78 -18.19
N SER A 306 3.16 1.80 -18.11
CA SER A 306 4.61 2.03 -18.03
C SER A 306 5.14 2.80 -19.26
N VAL A 307 4.65 2.46 -20.46
CA VAL A 307 4.96 3.20 -21.70
C VAL A 307 4.47 4.65 -21.62
N ILE A 308 3.22 4.87 -21.20
CA ILE A 308 2.64 6.22 -21.04
C ILE A 308 3.47 7.05 -20.04
N GLU A 309 3.84 6.48 -18.89
CA GLU A 309 4.67 7.17 -17.88
C GLU A 309 6.10 7.45 -18.38
N LYS A 310 6.67 6.56 -19.19
CA LYS A 310 7.96 6.77 -19.86
C LYS A 310 7.88 7.93 -20.86
N THR A 311 6.83 7.98 -21.65
CA THR A 311 6.57 9.10 -22.58
C THR A 311 6.31 10.40 -21.81
N GLY A 312 5.59 10.33 -20.69
CA GLY A 312 5.39 11.45 -19.76
C GLY A 312 6.71 12.02 -19.25
N ARG A 313 7.70 11.17 -18.89
CA ARG A 313 9.06 11.62 -18.52
C ARG A 313 9.75 12.42 -19.63
N ALA A 314 9.61 11.99 -20.88
CA ALA A 314 10.17 12.70 -22.03
C ALA A 314 9.50 14.08 -22.22
N ILE A 315 8.17 14.15 -22.11
CA ILE A 315 7.41 15.40 -22.15
C ILE A 315 7.84 16.33 -21.02
N ALA A 316 7.94 15.81 -19.80
CA ALA A 316 8.38 16.57 -18.62
C ALA A 316 9.76 17.20 -18.86
N SER A 317 10.72 16.42 -19.37
CA SER A 317 12.04 16.92 -19.74
C SER A 317 11.95 18.03 -20.80
N GLY A 318 11.07 17.90 -21.80
CA GLY A 318 10.81 18.91 -22.82
C GLY A 318 10.29 20.23 -22.23
N LEU A 319 9.31 20.15 -21.32
CA LEU A 319 8.72 21.29 -20.62
C LEU A 319 9.71 21.97 -19.66
N GLU A 320 10.56 21.20 -18.97
CA GLU A 320 11.59 21.74 -18.06
C GLU A 320 12.71 22.48 -18.79
N SER A 321 13.02 22.06 -20.01
CA SER A 321 14.10 22.63 -20.82
C SER A 321 13.62 23.65 -21.86
N ASP A 322 12.35 24.06 -21.79
CA ASP A 322 11.68 24.93 -22.77
C ASP A 322 11.83 24.44 -24.23
N ARG A 323 12.00 23.13 -24.43
CA ARG A 323 12.14 22.49 -25.76
C ARG A 323 10.79 22.15 -26.40
N MET A 324 9.73 22.12 -25.61
CA MET A 324 8.34 22.02 -26.07
C MET A 324 7.63 23.33 -25.74
N ASP A 325 7.23 24.08 -26.76
CA ASP A 325 6.52 25.34 -26.54
C ASP A 325 5.04 25.11 -26.18
N ARG A 326 4.39 26.16 -25.65
CA ARG A 326 2.99 26.10 -25.24
C ARG A 326 2.05 25.73 -26.39
N THR A 327 2.29 26.24 -27.59
CA THR A 327 1.44 25.97 -28.76
C THR A 327 1.47 24.50 -29.13
N GLU A 328 2.67 23.90 -29.10
CA GLU A 328 2.87 22.48 -29.32
C GLU A 328 2.22 21.64 -28.21
N ALA A 329 2.42 22.02 -26.95
CA ALA A 329 1.79 21.36 -25.82
C ALA A 329 0.24 21.41 -25.88
N MET A 330 -0.35 22.49 -26.39
CA MET A 330 -1.81 22.59 -26.57
C MET A 330 -2.36 21.58 -27.59
N GLN A 331 -1.55 21.06 -28.52
CA GLN A 331 -2.01 20.10 -29.53
C GLN A 331 -2.50 18.80 -28.89
N PHE A 332 -1.93 18.38 -27.76
CA PHE A 332 -2.36 17.18 -27.03
C PHE A 332 -3.83 17.24 -26.60
N PHE A 333 -4.38 18.44 -26.38
CA PHE A 333 -5.78 18.61 -25.97
C PHE A 333 -6.78 18.63 -27.13
N SER A 334 -6.36 18.38 -28.37
CA SER A 334 -7.30 18.27 -29.50
C SER A 334 -8.14 16.98 -29.39
N GLU A 335 -9.43 17.06 -29.77
CA GLU A 335 -10.36 15.90 -29.76
C GLU A 335 -9.89 14.74 -30.65
N GLU A 336 -9.07 15.03 -31.66
CA GLU A 336 -8.53 14.05 -32.61
C GLU A 336 -7.34 13.25 -32.04
N VAL A 337 -6.80 13.66 -30.89
CA VAL A 337 -5.62 13.01 -30.29
C VAL A 337 -6.02 11.77 -29.51
N ASP A 338 -5.19 10.72 -29.66
CA ASP A 338 -5.35 9.47 -28.93
C ASP A 338 -5.33 9.71 -27.41
N GLN A 339 -6.19 8.98 -26.70
CA GLN A 339 -6.30 9.09 -25.24
C GLN A 339 -4.95 8.85 -24.54
N SER A 340 -4.15 7.89 -25.01
CA SER A 340 -2.87 7.56 -24.39
C SER A 340 -1.88 8.72 -24.51
N ALA A 341 -1.92 9.48 -25.61
CA ALA A 341 -1.08 10.66 -25.81
C ALA A 341 -1.50 11.81 -24.89
N GLN A 342 -2.81 12.00 -24.68
CA GLN A 342 -3.33 12.94 -23.69
C GLN A 342 -2.93 12.57 -22.27
N GLU A 343 -3.04 11.28 -21.90
CA GLU A 343 -2.61 10.77 -20.60
C GLU A 343 -1.10 10.96 -20.40
N ALA A 344 -0.29 10.68 -21.42
CA ALA A 344 1.15 10.91 -21.39
C ALA A 344 1.48 12.39 -21.18
N PHE A 345 0.76 13.30 -21.84
CA PHE A 345 0.94 14.74 -21.64
C PHE A 345 0.57 15.18 -20.23
N LEU A 346 -0.58 14.75 -19.71
CA LEU A 346 -1.00 15.07 -18.34
C LEU A 346 -0.01 14.55 -17.29
N ASP A 347 0.49 13.33 -17.48
CA ASP A 347 1.51 12.75 -16.61
C ASP A 347 2.85 13.49 -16.75
N GLY A 348 3.24 13.90 -17.96
CA GLY A 348 4.44 14.70 -18.19
C GLY A 348 4.37 16.10 -17.59
N LEU A 349 3.23 16.79 -17.70
CA LEU A 349 3.01 18.08 -17.06
C LEU A 349 3.05 17.94 -15.53
N ARG A 350 2.42 16.90 -14.96
CA ARG A 350 2.51 16.57 -13.53
C ARG A 350 3.98 16.43 -13.09
N GLN A 351 4.75 15.63 -13.81
CA GLN A 351 6.16 15.38 -13.47
C GLN A 351 7.03 16.64 -13.60
N ALA A 352 6.82 17.48 -14.61
CA ALA A 352 7.52 18.77 -14.73
C ALA A 352 7.22 19.68 -13.53
N ILE A 353 5.95 19.78 -13.13
CA ILE A 353 5.55 20.57 -11.96
C ILE A 353 6.17 20.00 -10.67
N GLU A 354 6.21 18.69 -10.49
CA GLU A 354 6.90 18.03 -9.36
C GLU A 354 8.39 18.36 -9.31
N MET A 355 9.07 18.30 -10.45
CA MET A 355 10.49 18.64 -10.56
C MET A 355 10.73 20.10 -10.20
N ARG A 356 9.93 21.04 -10.72
CA ARG A 356 10.02 22.47 -10.35
C ARG A 356 9.72 22.68 -8.88
N ALA A 357 8.70 22.04 -8.32
CA ALA A 357 8.28 22.25 -6.93
C ALA A 357 9.36 21.87 -5.92
N LYS A 358 10.22 20.89 -6.25
CA LYS A 358 11.39 20.53 -5.44
C LYS A 358 12.43 21.65 -5.35
N GLN A 359 12.54 22.49 -6.37
CA GLN A 359 13.55 23.55 -6.49
C GLN A 359 13.00 24.94 -6.18
N ASP A 360 11.86 25.30 -6.79
CA ASP A 360 11.13 26.56 -6.66
C ASP A 360 9.61 26.29 -6.71
N PRO A 361 8.93 26.23 -5.55
CA PRO A 361 7.47 26.07 -5.48
C PRO A 361 6.68 27.14 -6.24
N ASP A 362 7.21 28.35 -6.40
CA ASP A 362 6.51 29.40 -7.15
C ASP A 362 6.70 29.22 -8.67
N ALA A 363 7.81 28.64 -9.13
CA ALA A 363 7.96 28.22 -10.53
C ALA A 363 6.98 27.11 -10.91
N ALA A 364 6.74 26.16 -10.01
CA ALA A 364 5.74 25.12 -10.19
C ALA A 364 4.31 25.71 -10.36
N LYS A 365 3.95 26.70 -9.53
CA LYS A 365 2.68 27.43 -9.67
C LYS A 365 2.56 28.17 -10.99
N ARG A 366 3.63 28.87 -11.41
CA ARG A 366 3.65 29.58 -12.71
C ARG A 366 3.43 28.60 -13.86
N LEU A 367 4.15 27.48 -13.87
CA LEU A 367 3.99 26.45 -14.91
C LEU A 367 2.54 25.95 -14.95
N TYR A 368 1.94 25.60 -13.80
CA TYR A 368 0.53 25.19 -13.77
C TYR A 368 -0.42 26.26 -14.32
N SER A 369 -0.24 27.53 -13.94
CA SER A 369 -1.10 28.63 -14.40
C SER A 369 -1.10 28.82 -15.93
N GLU A 370 -0.04 28.42 -16.64
CA GLU A 370 0.01 28.48 -18.10
C GLU A 370 -0.96 27.50 -18.78
N TYR A 371 -1.27 26.41 -18.10
CA TYR A 371 -2.13 25.31 -18.56
C TYR A 371 -3.47 25.21 -17.81
N GLN A 372 -3.67 25.98 -16.74
CA GLN A 372 -4.82 25.85 -15.85
C GLN A 372 -6.17 25.92 -16.59
N GLU A 373 -6.36 26.92 -17.46
CA GLU A 373 -7.63 27.12 -18.17
C GLU A 373 -7.97 25.92 -19.05
N VAL A 374 -7.00 25.40 -19.82
CA VAL A 374 -7.22 24.26 -20.71
C VAL A 374 -7.48 22.99 -19.91
N ILE A 375 -6.74 22.76 -18.82
CA ILE A 375 -6.91 21.61 -17.93
C ILE A 375 -8.29 21.60 -17.28
N GLU A 376 -8.73 22.74 -16.72
CA GLU A 376 -10.04 22.82 -16.08
C GLU A 376 -11.18 22.72 -17.08
N THR A 377 -11.01 23.27 -18.28
CA THR A 377 -12.00 23.15 -19.37
C THR A 377 -12.16 21.68 -19.77
N HIS A 378 -11.06 20.96 -19.99
CA HIS A 378 -11.08 19.54 -20.32
C HIS A 378 -11.59 18.68 -19.17
N TRP A 379 -11.23 18.98 -17.92
CA TRP A 379 -11.83 18.30 -16.76
C TRP A 379 -13.36 18.38 -16.72
N LEU A 380 -13.92 19.52 -17.12
CA LEU A 380 -15.37 19.74 -17.14
C LEU A 380 -16.06 19.19 -18.39
N ALA A 381 -15.35 19.14 -19.53
CA ALA A 381 -15.88 18.73 -20.83
C ALA A 381 -15.69 17.24 -21.11
N ASP A 382 -14.52 16.69 -20.75
CA ASP A 382 -14.20 15.29 -20.90
C ASP A 382 -14.93 14.49 -19.83
N GLY A 383 -15.75 13.53 -20.28
CA GLY A 383 -16.42 12.58 -19.40
C GLY A 383 -15.44 11.65 -18.68
N ASP A 384 -15.83 10.40 -18.46
CA ASP A 384 -15.02 9.44 -17.70
C ASP A 384 -13.66 9.06 -18.37
N ARG A 385 -13.36 9.56 -19.58
CA ARG A 385 -12.19 9.17 -20.40
C ARG A 385 -10.85 9.47 -19.73
N LEU A 386 -10.58 10.74 -19.39
CA LEU A 386 -9.30 11.19 -18.80
C LEU A 386 -9.38 11.45 -17.29
N ARG A 387 -10.50 11.07 -16.67
CA ARG A 387 -10.82 11.46 -15.30
C ARG A 387 -9.75 11.02 -14.29
N ASP A 388 -9.14 9.85 -14.49
CA ASP A 388 -8.10 9.33 -13.60
C ASP A 388 -6.78 10.09 -13.73
N ALA A 389 -6.36 10.42 -14.97
CA ALA A 389 -5.15 11.18 -15.22
C ALA A 389 -5.25 12.62 -14.67
N PHE A 390 -6.39 13.28 -14.88
CA PHE A 390 -6.66 14.59 -14.27
C PHE A 390 -6.71 14.51 -12.74
N SER A 391 -7.39 13.52 -12.18
CA SER A 391 -7.46 13.34 -10.73
C SER A 391 -6.05 13.18 -10.13
N LYS A 392 -5.21 12.33 -10.73
CA LYS A 392 -3.80 12.16 -10.34
C LYS A 392 -3.05 13.50 -10.38
N LEU A 393 -3.13 14.24 -11.48
CA LEU A 393 -2.53 15.57 -11.61
C LEU A 393 -2.98 16.48 -10.45
N PHE A 394 -4.28 16.68 -10.26
CA PHE A 394 -4.80 17.59 -9.24
C PHE A 394 -4.41 17.18 -7.81
N PHE A 395 -4.45 15.89 -7.47
CA PHE A 395 -4.03 15.44 -6.14
C PHE A 395 -2.54 15.71 -5.89
N HIS A 396 -1.70 15.55 -6.91
CA HIS A 396 -0.28 15.85 -6.82
C HIS A 396 -0.03 17.35 -6.69
N LEU A 397 -0.72 18.18 -7.48
CA LEU A 397 -0.68 19.64 -7.34
C LEU A 397 -1.06 20.11 -5.94
N GLN A 398 -2.09 19.51 -5.34
CA GLN A 398 -2.49 19.81 -3.97
C GLN A 398 -1.41 19.38 -2.97
N GLY A 399 -0.84 18.17 -3.14
CA GLY A 399 0.23 17.68 -2.27
C GLY A 399 1.48 18.54 -2.30
N LEU A 400 1.77 19.18 -3.43
CA LEU A 400 2.88 20.14 -3.60
C LEU A 400 2.53 21.57 -3.15
N GLY A 401 1.28 21.85 -2.77
CA GLY A 401 0.81 23.21 -2.45
C GLY A 401 0.72 24.14 -3.66
N VAL A 402 0.63 23.59 -4.89
CA VAL A 402 0.40 24.35 -6.13
C VAL A 402 -1.06 24.78 -6.24
N ILE A 403 -1.98 23.91 -5.81
CA ILE A 403 -3.41 24.24 -5.63
C ILE A 403 -3.83 23.96 -4.19
N THR A 404 -5.00 24.44 -3.79
CA THR A 404 -5.52 24.30 -2.43
C THR A 404 -6.55 23.18 -2.30
N GLU A 405 -6.88 22.80 -1.07
CA GLU A 405 -8.00 21.89 -0.78
C GLU A 405 -9.36 22.45 -1.27
N ALA A 406 -9.51 23.78 -1.29
CA ALA A 406 -10.72 24.41 -1.82
C ALA A 406 -10.85 24.21 -3.33
N ASP A 407 -9.73 24.16 -4.05
CA ASP A 407 -9.71 23.89 -5.48
C ASP A 407 -10.14 22.44 -5.78
N LEU A 408 -9.63 21.46 -5.03
CA LEU A 408 -10.09 20.06 -5.16
C LEU A 408 -11.60 19.94 -4.92
N LYS A 409 -12.12 20.59 -3.87
CA LYS A 409 -13.58 20.60 -3.59
C LYS A 409 -14.39 21.24 -4.72
N ARG A 410 -13.90 22.33 -5.32
CA ARG A 410 -14.53 22.97 -6.48
C ARG A 410 -14.57 22.03 -7.69
N LEU A 411 -13.52 21.22 -7.87
CA LEU A 411 -13.43 20.21 -8.93
C LEU A 411 -14.25 18.94 -8.64
N GLY A 412 -14.88 18.84 -7.47
CA GLY A 412 -15.60 17.63 -7.04
C GLY A 412 -14.67 16.47 -6.68
N LEU A 413 -13.39 16.74 -6.44
CA LEU A 413 -12.39 15.75 -6.08
C LEU A 413 -12.29 15.62 -4.56
N LYS A 414 -12.33 14.37 -4.08
CA LYS A 414 -12.11 14.03 -2.68
C LYS A 414 -10.98 13.00 -2.60
N ARG A 415 -9.92 13.33 -1.85
CA ARG A 415 -8.82 12.41 -1.62
C ARG A 415 -9.33 11.21 -0.79
N PRO A 416 -9.02 9.97 -1.17
CA PRO A 416 -9.37 8.81 -0.38
C PRO A 416 -8.53 8.71 0.90
N ALA A 417 -9.10 8.06 1.92
CA ALA A 417 -8.43 7.77 3.18
C ALA A 417 -7.44 6.60 3.02
N LEU A 418 -6.25 6.87 2.48
CA LEU A 418 -5.21 5.86 2.27
C LEU A 418 -4.69 5.25 3.58
N ALA A 419 -4.55 6.03 4.65
CA ALA A 419 -4.17 5.52 5.97
C ALA A 419 -5.37 5.01 6.80
N GLY A 420 -6.57 4.94 6.19
CA GLY A 420 -7.83 4.71 6.89
C GLY A 420 -8.32 5.93 7.69
N PRO A 421 -9.50 5.83 8.32
CA PRO A 421 -10.44 4.69 8.26
C PRO A 421 -11.04 4.49 6.85
N PHE A 422 -11.20 3.25 6.42
CA PHE A 422 -11.76 2.86 5.11
C PHE A 422 -13.27 3.09 5.03
N SER A 423 -13.97 3.14 6.17
CA SER A 423 -15.37 3.57 6.23
C SER A 423 -15.59 4.97 5.64
N GLU A 424 -14.56 5.83 5.59
CA GLU A 424 -14.63 7.14 4.92
C GLU A 424 -14.64 7.03 3.39
N ASN A 425 -14.06 5.97 2.83
CA ASN A 425 -14.08 5.70 1.39
C ASN A 425 -15.42 5.12 0.95
N ALA A 426 -16.08 4.34 1.81
CA ALA A 426 -17.42 3.80 1.57
C ALA A 426 -18.47 4.91 1.32
N LYS A 427 -18.27 6.12 1.88
CA LYS A 427 -19.11 7.29 1.60
C LYS A 427 -19.08 7.72 0.12
N ASN A 428 -18.07 7.30 -0.64
CA ASN A 428 -17.95 7.55 -2.07
C ASN A 428 -18.44 6.36 -2.92
N MET A 429 -19.08 5.36 -2.28
CA MET A 429 -19.56 4.12 -2.91
C MET A 429 -21.06 3.89 -2.65
N GLN A 430 -21.84 4.97 -2.53
CA GLN A 430 -23.25 4.88 -2.11
C GLN A 430 -24.11 4.07 -3.09
N GLU A 431 -23.87 4.20 -4.39
CA GLU A 431 -24.63 3.48 -5.42
C GLU A 431 -24.32 1.98 -5.38
N GLU A 432 -23.05 1.63 -5.18
CA GLU A 432 -22.58 0.27 -5.06
C GLU A 432 -23.12 -0.40 -3.80
N ILE A 433 -23.05 0.29 -2.66
CA ILE A 433 -23.60 -0.22 -1.40
C ILE A 433 -25.12 -0.40 -1.52
N ALA A 434 -25.83 0.52 -2.16
CA ALA A 434 -27.27 0.38 -2.40
C ALA A 434 -27.58 -0.88 -3.23
N GLU A 435 -26.76 -1.20 -4.23
CA GLU A 435 -26.91 -2.43 -5.01
C GLU A 435 -26.64 -3.67 -4.16
N VAL A 436 -25.58 -3.66 -3.34
CA VAL A 436 -25.28 -4.76 -2.43
C VAL A 436 -26.44 -5.02 -1.46
N VAL A 437 -27.05 -3.97 -0.91
CA VAL A 437 -28.23 -4.08 -0.04
C VAL A 437 -29.43 -4.68 -0.80
N ARG A 438 -29.63 -4.33 -2.07
CA ARG A 438 -30.67 -4.97 -2.91
C ARG A 438 -30.36 -6.46 -3.14
N SER A 439 -29.13 -6.82 -3.44
CA SER A 439 -28.70 -8.21 -3.60
C SER A 439 -28.92 -9.04 -2.32
N LEU A 440 -28.64 -8.46 -1.15
CA LEU A 440 -28.95 -9.09 0.15
C LEU A 440 -30.43 -9.43 0.30
N GLU A 441 -31.35 -8.54 -0.10
CA GLU A 441 -32.79 -8.82 -0.04
C GLU A 441 -33.20 -9.97 -0.96
N VAL A 442 -32.59 -10.06 -2.14
CA VAL A 442 -32.86 -11.15 -3.09
C VAL A 442 -32.33 -12.46 -2.50
N MET A 443 -31.13 -12.45 -1.92
CA MET A 443 -30.53 -13.60 -1.26
C MET A 443 -31.38 -14.13 -0.09
N GLU A 444 -31.96 -13.24 0.72
CA GLU A 444 -32.86 -13.61 1.82
C GLU A 444 -34.19 -14.24 1.36
N ARG A 445 -34.63 -13.92 0.13
CA ARG A 445 -35.88 -14.43 -0.45
C ARG A 445 -35.67 -15.69 -1.29
N ASP A 446 -34.45 -15.93 -1.79
CA ASP A 446 -34.14 -17.14 -2.55
C ASP A 446 -34.08 -18.37 -1.61
N PRO A 447 -34.92 -19.40 -1.82
CA PRO A 447 -34.99 -20.55 -0.92
C PRO A 447 -33.67 -21.31 -0.79
N VAL A 448 -32.88 -21.38 -1.87
CA VAL A 448 -31.62 -22.12 -1.89
C VAL A 448 -30.55 -21.38 -1.10
N LEU A 449 -30.41 -20.07 -1.33
CA LEU A 449 -29.39 -19.27 -0.65
C LEU A 449 -29.75 -19.02 0.81
N LYS A 450 -31.02 -18.76 1.13
CA LYS A 450 -31.48 -18.54 2.51
C LYS A 450 -31.13 -19.71 3.44
N GLU A 451 -31.25 -20.95 2.95
CA GLU A 451 -30.94 -22.14 3.74
C GLU A 451 -29.44 -22.35 3.92
N ARG A 452 -28.62 -21.93 2.96
CA ARG A 452 -27.19 -22.27 2.88
C ARG A 452 -26.22 -21.13 3.21
N VAL A 453 -26.65 -19.89 3.14
CA VAL A 453 -25.79 -18.70 3.25
C VAL A 453 -26.33 -17.78 4.34
N TYR A 454 -25.45 -17.14 5.10
CA TYR A 454 -25.86 -16.07 6.00
C TYR A 454 -26.21 -14.81 5.20
N PRO A 455 -27.24 -14.03 5.58
CA PRO A 455 -27.63 -12.78 4.92
C PRO A 455 -26.70 -11.62 5.28
N VAL A 456 -25.39 -11.86 5.15
CA VAL A 456 -24.32 -10.92 5.42
C VAL A 456 -23.27 -11.09 4.33
N VAL A 457 -22.83 -9.96 3.78
CA VAL A 457 -21.79 -9.92 2.74
C VAL A 457 -20.66 -9.01 3.16
N LEU A 458 -19.45 -9.36 2.74
CA LEU A 458 -18.29 -8.48 2.81
C LEU A 458 -18.18 -7.74 1.49
N VAL A 459 -18.18 -6.42 1.55
CA VAL A 459 -17.79 -5.59 0.41
C VAL A 459 -16.30 -5.34 0.53
N LEU A 460 -15.58 -5.70 -0.52
CA LEU A 460 -14.13 -5.80 -0.59
C LEU A 460 -13.56 -4.90 -1.70
N GLY A 461 -12.27 -5.07 -1.96
CA GLY A 461 -11.64 -4.56 -3.16
C GLY A 461 -11.00 -3.19 -3.05
N SER A 462 -10.45 -2.76 -4.18
CA SER A 462 -9.58 -1.60 -4.26
C SER A 462 -10.28 -0.26 -3.95
N ARG A 463 -11.59 -0.16 -4.22
CA ARG A 463 -12.38 1.06 -3.99
C ARG A 463 -12.62 1.37 -2.52
N ILE A 464 -12.98 0.38 -1.70
CA ILE A 464 -13.12 0.55 -0.23
C ILE A 464 -11.78 0.91 0.39
N LYS A 465 -10.74 0.26 -0.11
CA LYS A 465 -9.36 0.56 0.23
C LYS A 465 -8.89 1.89 -0.39
N GLY A 466 -9.69 2.60 -1.17
CA GLY A 466 -9.38 3.94 -1.67
C GLY A 466 -8.26 4.03 -2.72
N TYR A 467 -7.80 2.91 -3.28
CA TYR A 467 -6.82 2.90 -4.38
C TYR A 467 -7.38 2.37 -5.69
N GLY A 468 -8.64 1.95 -5.72
CA GLY A 468 -9.37 1.65 -6.94
C GLY A 468 -9.64 2.90 -7.77
N LEU A 469 -9.84 2.71 -9.07
CA LEU A 469 -10.40 3.75 -9.93
C LEU A 469 -11.91 3.85 -9.66
N GLN A 470 -12.55 4.91 -10.15
CA GLN A 470 -14.01 5.05 -9.99
C GLN A 470 -14.79 3.93 -10.68
N ASN A 471 -14.26 3.41 -11.79
CA ASN A 471 -14.83 2.31 -12.55
C ASN A 471 -14.29 0.93 -12.14
N SER A 472 -13.49 0.84 -11.06
CA SER A 472 -13.08 -0.45 -10.52
C SER A 472 -14.30 -1.23 -10.05
N ASP A 473 -14.21 -2.54 -10.23
CA ASP A 473 -15.11 -3.54 -9.70
C ASP A 473 -15.14 -3.53 -8.17
N VAL A 474 -16.21 -4.13 -7.65
CA VAL A 474 -16.52 -4.31 -6.25
C VAL A 474 -16.53 -5.80 -5.97
N ASP A 475 -15.49 -6.25 -5.29
CA ASP A 475 -15.39 -7.63 -4.83
C ASP A 475 -16.40 -7.90 -3.71
N ILE A 476 -17.00 -9.09 -3.71
CA ILE A 476 -17.96 -9.53 -2.70
C ILE A 476 -17.52 -10.87 -2.11
N ALA A 477 -17.65 -11.02 -0.80
CA ALA A 477 -17.57 -12.32 -0.14
C ALA A 477 -18.84 -12.64 0.66
N VAL A 478 -19.13 -13.93 0.78
CA VAL A 478 -20.29 -14.45 1.53
C VAL A 478 -19.86 -15.55 2.51
N PHE A 479 -20.70 -15.78 3.52
CA PHE A 479 -20.48 -16.81 4.53
C PHE A 479 -21.43 -17.98 4.31
N ILE A 480 -20.88 -19.15 3.98
CA ILE A 480 -21.63 -20.39 3.82
C ILE A 480 -21.83 -21.02 5.20
N LYS A 481 -23.06 -21.41 5.50
CA LYS A 481 -23.46 -21.95 6.81
C LYS A 481 -22.80 -23.31 7.10
N PRO A 482 -22.60 -23.64 8.38
CA PRO A 482 -22.16 -24.97 8.77
C PRO A 482 -23.06 -26.09 8.25
N GLY A 483 -22.44 -27.21 7.87
CA GLY A 483 -23.13 -28.42 7.40
C GLY A 483 -23.61 -28.39 5.95
N VAL A 484 -23.39 -27.31 5.20
CA VAL A 484 -23.64 -27.27 3.76
C VAL A 484 -22.60 -28.14 3.04
N ASP A 485 -23.06 -28.97 2.10
CA ASP A 485 -22.18 -29.84 1.32
C ASP A 485 -21.43 -29.05 0.24
N ILE A 486 -20.14 -29.33 0.07
CA ILE A 486 -19.31 -28.74 -1.00
C ILE A 486 -19.85 -29.11 -2.39
N GLU A 487 -20.59 -30.21 -2.53
CA GLU A 487 -21.24 -30.59 -3.79
C GLU A 487 -22.31 -29.57 -4.23
N ASP A 488 -22.88 -28.79 -3.29
CA ASP A 488 -23.87 -27.73 -3.61
C ASP A 488 -23.23 -26.47 -4.24
N THR A 489 -21.90 -26.38 -4.29
CA THR A 489 -21.16 -25.20 -4.74
C THR A 489 -21.59 -24.73 -6.13
N GLN A 490 -21.77 -25.64 -7.09
CA GLN A 490 -22.16 -25.24 -8.46
C GLN A 490 -23.55 -24.61 -8.50
N ALA A 491 -24.49 -25.15 -7.72
CA ALA A 491 -25.85 -24.62 -7.63
C ALA A 491 -25.85 -23.23 -6.96
N MET A 492 -25.09 -23.07 -5.88
CA MET A 492 -24.94 -21.78 -5.19
C MET A 492 -24.27 -20.74 -6.08
N ARG A 493 -23.17 -21.06 -6.76
CA ARG A 493 -22.48 -20.14 -7.67
C ARG A 493 -23.36 -19.66 -8.82
N LYS A 494 -24.23 -20.52 -9.35
CA LYS A 494 -25.22 -20.10 -10.34
C LYS A 494 -26.18 -19.06 -9.75
N LYS A 495 -26.62 -19.26 -8.51
CA LYS A 495 -27.47 -18.31 -7.79
C LYS A 495 -26.75 -17.00 -7.43
N PHE A 496 -25.49 -17.05 -7.04
CA PHE A 496 -24.69 -15.84 -6.83
C PHE A 496 -24.57 -15.01 -8.10
N LYS A 497 -24.37 -15.63 -9.27
CA LYS A 497 -24.37 -14.93 -10.55
C LYS A 497 -25.70 -14.26 -10.88
N GLU A 498 -26.82 -14.84 -10.45
CA GLU A 498 -28.15 -14.21 -10.61
C GLU A 498 -28.30 -13.00 -9.66
N VAL A 499 -27.95 -13.19 -8.39
CA VAL A 499 -28.12 -12.21 -7.30
C VAL A 499 -27.17 -11.01 -7.39
N PHE A 500 -25.93 -11.26 -7.79
CA PHE A 500 -24.85 -10.27 -7.88
C PHE A 500 -24.51 -9.95 -9.35
N SER A 501 -25.52 -9.94 -10.22
CA SER A 501 -25.38 -9.71 -11.67
C SER A 501 -25.04 -8.26 -12.06
N HIS A 502 -24.96 -7.34 -11.09
CA HIS A 502 -24.65 -5.95 -11.37
C HIS A 502 -23.27 -5.81 -12.04
N LYS A 503 -23.17 -4.88 -12.99
CA LYS A 503 -21.94 -4.65 -13.80
C LYS A 503 -20.68 -4.34 -12.98
N LEU A 504 -20.85 -3.90 -11.73
CA LEU A 504 -19.73 -3.58 -10.83
C LEU A 504 -19.28 -4.77 -9.99
N ILE A 505 -20.10 -5.83 -9.87
CA ILE A 505 -19.78 -7.02 -9.06
C ILE A 505 -19.46 -8.22 -9.96
N GLU A 506 -20.03 -8.25 -11.16
CA GLU A 506 -19.80 -9.29 -12.20
C GLU A 506 -20.12 -10.73 -11.77
N GLY A 507 -20.84 -10.91 -10.66
CA GLY A 507 -21.29 -12.22 -10.18
C GLY A 507 -20.17 -13.13 -9.64
N GLU A 508 -18.98 -12.59 -9.43
CA GLU A 508 -17.83 -13.29 -8.88
C GLU A 508 -17.78 -13.05 -7.36
N VAL A 509 -17.90 -14.14 -6.59
CA VAL A 509 -18.11 -14.09 -5.14
C VAL A 509 -17.11 -15.03 -4.47
N ILE A 510 -16.44 -14.52 -3.43
CA ILE A 510 -15.58 -15.30 -2.54
C ILE A 510 -16.44 -15.99 -1.47
N GLU A 511 -16.20 -17.28 -1.25
CA GLU A 511 -16.98 -18.13 -0.37
C GLU A 511 -16.16 -18.48 0.88
N TYR A 512 -16.60 -18.02 2.05
CA TYR A 512 -16.07 -18.46 3.33
C TYR A 512 -16.96 -19.54 3.91
N TRP A 513 -16.48 -20.79 3.88
CA TRP A 513 -17.20 -21.94 4.40
C TRP A 513 -16.98 -22.08 5.90
N LEU A 514 -18.06 -22.12 6.67
CA LEU A 514 -17.97 -22.12 8.13
C LEU A 514 -18.20 -23.50 8.73
N GLU A 515 -17.53 -23.78 9.84
CA GLU A 515 -17.73 -24.95 10.70
C GLU A 515 -18.00 -24.49 12.14
N GLU A 516 -18.81 -25.25 12.87
CA GLU A 516 -19.07 -24.98 14.29
C GLU A 516 -17.92 -25.49 15.15
N ASP A 517 -17.40 -24.65 16.04
CA ASP A 517 -16.45 -25.01 17.08
C ASP A 517 -16.90 -24.42 18.43
N GLY A 518 -17.67 -25.20 19.17
CA GLY A 518 -18.31 -24.73 20.41
C GLY A 518 -19.24 -23.53 20.14
N ASP A 519 -18.94 -22.39 20.77
CA ASP A 519 -19.68 -21.15 20.59
C ASP A 519 -19.20 -20.31 19.38
N SER A 520 -18.09 -20.71 18.76
CA SER A 520 -17.41 -20.01 17.66
C SER A 520 -17.73 -20.61 16.29
N LEU A 521 -17.38 -19.87 15.24
CA LEU A 521 -17.44 -20.31 13.85
C LEU A 521 -16.04 -20.23 13.24
N LEU A 522 -15.52 -21.33 12.74
CA LEU A 522 -14.21 -21.38 12.09
C LEU A 522 -14.36 -21.42 10.58
N ILE A 523 -13.42 -20.82 9.86
CA ILE A 523 -13.34 -20.96 8.40
C ILE A 523 -12.69 -22.30 8.06
N ARG A 524 -13.41 -23.12 7.32
CA ARG A 524 -12.94 -24.40 6.80
C ARG A 524 -11.92 -24.17 5.70
N ASN A 525 -10.73 -24.75 5.86
CA ASN A 525 -9.72 -24.77 4.81
C ASN A 525 -9.87 -26.03 3.96
N PHE A 526 -9.91 -25.88 2.64
CA PHE A 526 -9.92 -27.01 1.71
C PHE A 526 -8.53 -27.20 1.10
N ASP A 527 -8.21 -28.45 0.73
CA ASP A 527 -6.96 -28.75 0.04
C ASP A 527 -6.97 -28.33 -1.44
N ASN A 528 -8.16 -28.12 -2.03
CA ASN A 528 -8.28 -27.71 -3.42
C ASN A 528 -8.00 -26.21 -3.60
N GLN A 529 -7.27 -25.86 -4.65
CA GLN A 529 -6.93 -24.46 -4.97
C GLN A 529 -8.05 -23.81 -5.81
N ASP A 530 -9.25 -23.71 -5.25
CA ASP A 530 -10.30 -22.91 -5.86
C ASP A 530 -10.17 -21.45 -5.41
N VAL A 531 -9.82 -20.55 -6.33
CA VAL A 531 -9.63 -19.11 -6.07
C VAL A 531 -10.88 -18.40 -5.53
N LYS A 532 -12.05 -19.04 -5.61
CA LYS A 532 -13.30 -18.51 -5.05
C LYS A 532 -13.55 -18.94 -3.62
N VAL A 533 -12.70 -19.77 -3.02
CA VAL A 533 -12.86 -20.25 -1.65
C VAL A 533 -11.81 -19.59 -0.76
N GLY A 534 -12.27 -18.83 0.23
CA GLY A 534 -11.38 -18.11 1.14
C GLY A 534 -10.78 -19.02 2.22
N PHE A 535 -9.60 -18.67 2.69
CA PHE A 535 -8.88 -19.42 3.74
C PHE A 535 -8.99 -18.78 5.12
N SER A 536 -8.81 -19.59 6.17
CA SER A 536 -8.81 -19.12 7.56
C SER A 536 -7.69 -18.11 7.88
N VAL A 537 -6.58 -18.12 7.14
CA VAL A 537 -5.46 -17.17 7.34
C VAL A 537 -5.63 -15.87 6.53
N GLU A 538 -6.64 -15.79 5.64
CA GLU A 538 -6.96 -14.60 4.82
C GLU A 538 -7.78 -13.56 5.60
N ILE A 539 -7.27 -13.17 6.76
CA ILE A 539 -8.00 -12.33 7.69
C ILE A 539 -8.04 -10.87 7.26
N ALA A 540 -7.16 -10.43 6.34
CA ALA A 540 -7.17 -9.06 5.86
C ALA A 540 -8.54 -8.69 5.30
N PHE A 541 -9.18 -9.60 4.56
CA PHE A 541 -10.51 -9.43 4.03
C PHE A 541 -11.57 -9.36 5.13
N LEU A 542 -11.49 -10.20 6.16
CA LEU A 542 -12.46 -10.18 7.26
C LEU A 542 -12.39 -8.87 8.07
N PHE A 543 -11.18 -8.35 8.31
CA PHE A 543 -10.96 -7.17 9.14
C PHE A 543 -11.04 -5.84 8.39
N SER A 544 -10.70 -5.78 7.10
CA SER A 544 -10.66 -4.53 6.31
C SER A 544 -11.90 -4.24 5.46
N SER A 545 -12.85 -5.19 5.39
CA SER A 545 -14.07 -5.06 4.57
C SER A 545 -15.22 -4.37 5.28
N MET A 546 -16.11 -3.77 4.49
CA MET A 546 -17.42 -3.37 4.99
C MET A 546 -18.28 -4.63 5.15
N TRP A 547 -18.97 -4.77 6.29
CA TRP A 547 -19.94 -5.87 6.46
C TRP A 547 -21.33 -5.29 6.28
N GLU A 548 -22.05 -5.78 5.28
CA GLU A 548 -23.41 -5.35 4.94
C GLU A 548 -24.40 -6.45 5.33
N GLY A 549 -25.46 -6.09 6.06
CA GLY A 549 -26.50 -7.01 6.51
C GLY A 549 -27.27 -6.47 7.70
N ASP A 550 -28.13 -7.30 8.29
CA ASP A 550 -28.78 -6.93 9.56
C ASP A 550 -27.71 -6.69 10.65
N PRO A 551 -27.73 -5.54 11.37
CA PRO A 551 -26.70 -5.21 12.35
C PRO A 551 -26.53 -6.22 13.48
N GLN A 552 -27.60 -6.90 13.91
CA GLN A 552 -27.51 -7.90 14.96
C GLN A 552 -26.84 -9.17 14.44
N MET A 553 -27.20 -9.59 13.22
CA MET A 553 -26.54 -10.71 12.54
C MET A 553 -25.06 -10.42 12.25
N VAL A 554 -24.74 -9.24 11.74
CA VAL A 554 -23.36 -8.80 11.50
C VAL A 554 -22.56 -8.85 12.80
N LYS A 555 -23.10 -8.29 13.89
CA LYS A 555 -22.46 -8.33 15.20
C LYS A 555 -22.22 -9.78 15.66
N GLN A 556 -23.23 -10.64 15.56
CA GLN A 556 -23.13 -12.05 15.94
C GLN A 556 -22.07 -12.79 15.13
N LEU A 557 -22.04 -12.63 13.80
CA LEU A 557 -21.04 -13.28 12.95
C LEU A 557 -19.64 -12.76 13.21
N ARG A 558 -19.46 -11.45 13.39
CA ARG A 558 -18.16 -10.88 13.78
C ARG A 558 -17.64 -11.49 15.08
N GLU A 559 -18.49 -11.55 16.10
CA GLU A 559 -18.10 -12.15 17.39
C GLU A 559 -17.68 -13.62 17.22
N LYS A 560 -18.49 -14.42 16.51
CA LYS A 560 -18.26 -15.86 16.36
C LYS A 560 -17.10 -16.22 15.44
N ILE A 561 -16.92 -15.47 14.36
CA ILE A 561 -15.89 -15.72 13.34
C ILE A 561 -14.57 -15.07 13.75
N LEU A 562 -14.59 -13.81 14.21
CA LEU A 562 -13.38 -13.05 14.46
C LEU A 562 -12.83 -13.23 15.89
N GLY A 563 -13.67 -13.58 16.86
CA GLY A 563 -13.26 -13.84 18.24
C GLY A 563 -12.09 -14.83 18.38
N PRO A 564 -12.12 -15.99 17.70
CA PRO A 564 -11.03 -16.97 17.71
C PRO A 564 -9.65 -16.44 17.27
N TYR A 565 -9.59 -15.37 16.48
CA TYR A 565 -8.33 -14.79 16.02
C TYR A 565 -7.60 -13.97 17.10
N PHE A 566 -8.30 -13.59 18.17
CA PHE A 566 -7.69 -12.93 19.32
C PHE A 566 -7.10 -13.92 20.32
N GLU A 567 -7.48 -15.20 20.24
CA GLU A 567 -7.04 -16.23 21.17
C GLU A 567 -5.67 -16.76 20.77
N ASP A 568 -4.71 -16.75 21.71
CA ASP A 568 -3.45 -17.45 21.52
C ASP A 568 -3.56 -18.92 21.95
N ASN A 569 -3.83 -19.77 20.97
CA ASN A 569 -4.01 -21.21 21.17
C ASN A 569 -2.94 -22.04 20.47
N GLY A 570 -1.86 -21.42 19.96
CA GLY A 570 -0.81 -22.12 19.22
C GLY A 570 -1.31 -22.79 17.94
N ARG A 571 -2.32 -22.20 17.27
CA ARG A 571 -2.83 -22.69 15.98
C ARG A 571 -1.70 -22.75 14.96
N MET A 572 -1.61 -23.89 14.28
CA MET A 572 -0.69 -24.11 13.18
C MET A 572 -1.46 -24.19 11.86
N PHE A 573 -0.96 -23.54 10.81
CA PHE A 573 -1.44 -23.69 9.44
C PHE A 573 -0.25 -24.08 8.57
N ARG A 574 -0.28 -25.29 7.99
CA ARG A 574 0.83 -25.87 7.20
C ARG A 574 2.19 -25.77 7.92
N ASP A 575 2.24 -26.23 9.17
CA ASP A 575 3.43 -26.22 10.03
C ASP A 575 4.02 -24.83 10.35
N MET A 576 3.28 -23.76 10.04
CA MET A 576 3.60 -22.40 10.44
C MET A 576 2.63 -21.91 11.50
N ASP A 577 3.11 -21.01 12.36
CA ASP A 577 2.26 -20.32 13.33
C ASP A 577 1.17 -19.51 12.59
N ALA A 578 -0.10 -19.84 12.83
CA ALA A 578 -1.22 -19.27 12.09
C ALA A 578 -1.36 -17.76 12.36
N ARG A 579 -1.12 -17.32 13.59
CA ARG A 579 -1.22 -15.91 13.99
C ARG A 579 -0.19 -15.05 13.28
N ARG A 580 1.03 -15.56 13.10
CA ARG A 580 2.05 -14.93 12.27
C ARG A 580 1.58 -14.78 10.83
N LEU A 581 1.04 -15.85 10.22
CA LEU A 581 0.52 -15.80 8.84
C LEU A 581 -0.63 -14.81 8.69
N GLU A 582 -1.52 -14.75 9.69
CA GLU A 582 -2.63 -13.82 9.75
C GLU A 582 -2.16 -12.35 9.78
N LEU A 583 -1.15 -12.02 10.60
CA LEU A 583 -0.55 -10.68 10.62
C LEU A 583 0.18 -10.35 9.31
N GLU A 584 0.91 -11.31 8.75
CA GLU A 584 1.59 -11.16 7.46
C GLU A 584 0.58 -10.95 6.31
N ASP A 585 -0.59 -11.60 6.36
CA ASP A 585 -1.68 -11.38 5.40
C ASP A 585 -2.19 -9.94 5.46
N VAL A 586 -2.53 -9.44 6.66
CA VAL A 586 -3.00 -8.07 6.85
C VAL A 586 -1.96 -7.07 6.37
N GLU A 587 -0.69 -7.29 6.70
CA GLU A 587 0.42 -6.46 6.25
C GLU A 587 0.50 -6.44 4.72
N ARG A 588 0.61 -7.61 4.10
CA ARG A 588 0.77 -7.75 2.65
C ARG A 588 -0.40 -7.14 1.89
N ASN A 589 -1.63 -7.42 2.31
CA ASN A 589 -2.84 -6.97 1.63
C ASN A 589 -3.04 -5.45 1.74
N LEU A 590 -2.72 -4.85 2.89
CA LEU A 590 -2.93 -3.42 3.13
C LEU A 590 -1.76 -2.54 2.69
N LEU A 591 -0.51 -3.01 2.81
CA LEU A 591 0.68 -2.18 2.58
C LEU A 591 1.35 -2.50 1.24
N GLN A 592 1.60 -3.76 0.96
CA GLN A 592 2.36 -4.20 -0.21
C GLN A 592 1.48 -4.10 -1.47
N TYR A 593 0.36 -4.82 -1.51
CA TYR A 593 -0.53 -4.79 -2.68
C TYR A 593 -1.15 -3.41 -2.92
N ARG A 594 -1.75 -2.85 -1.86
CA ARG A 594 -2.57 -1.63 -1.97
C ARG A 594 -1.75 -0.37 -2.18
N LEU A 595 -0.82 -0.10 -1.26
CA LEU A 595 -0.19 1.20 -1.19
C LEU A 595 0.95 1.29 -2.21
N MET A 596 1.69 0.19 -2.41
CA MET A 596 2.89 0.17 -3.22
C MET A 596 2.63 0.11 -4.73
N HIS A 597 1.64 -0.69 -5.16
CA HIS A 597 1.36 -0.91 -6.57
C HIS A 597 0.89 0.39 -7.27
N THR A 598 -0.26 0.94 -6.85
CA THR A 598 -0.79 2.19 -7.44
C THR A 598 -1.39 3.16 -6.45
N GLY A 599 -1.65 2.74 -5.20
CA GLY A 599 -2.37 3.57 -4.25
C GLY A 599 -1.64 4.86 -3.93
N TYR A 600 -0.37 4.79 -3.51
CA TYR A 600 0.34 5.99 -3.10
C TYR A 600 0.61 6.95 -4.26
N ALA A 601 1.25 6.45 -5.32
CA ALA A 601 1.70 7.25 -6.47
C ALA A 601 0.55 7.87 -7.31
N ARG A 602 -0.70 7.50 -7.04
CA ARG A 602 -1.88 8.13 -7.66
C ARG A 602 -2.33 9.40 -6.94
N TYR A 603 -2.16 9.48 -5.63
CA TYR A 603 -2.75 10.54 -4.82
C TYR A 603 -1.73 11.46 -4.16
N MET A 604 -0.46 11.05 -4.14
CA MET A 604 0.61 11.75 -3.47
C MET A 604 1.81 11.94 -4.40
N PRO A 605 2.37 13.16 -4.46
CA PRO A 605 3.61 13.39 -5.17
C PRO A 605 4.79 12.75 -4.41
N PRO A 606 5.91 12.49 -5.08
CA PRO A 606 7.08 11.92 -4.43
C PRO A 606 7.77 12.93 -3.50
N PHE A 607 8.08 12.51 -2.27
CA PHE A 607 8.82 13.22 -1.25
C PHE A 607 10.03 12.40 -0.79
N GLY A 608 11.24 12.87 -1.09
CA GLY A 608 12.48 12.27 -0.60
C GLY A 608 12.76 10.85 -1.11
N GLY A 609 13.43 10.05 -0.29
CA GLY A 609 13.76 8.64 -0.55
C GLY A 609 15.20 8.35 -0.97
N LEU A 610 15.40 7.26 -1.72
CA LEU A 610 16.68 6.88 -2.33
C LEU A 610 16.72 7.38 -3.78
N ASP A 611 17.34 8.55 -3.98
CA ASP A 611 17.57 9.11 -5.31
C ASP A 611 18.99 8.74 -5.78
N THR A 612 19.16 7.45 -6.11
CA THR A 612 20.43 6.93 -6.65
C THR A 612 20.19 6.19 -7.96
N GLN A 613 21.19 6.15 -8.83
CA GLN A 613 21.10 5.49 -10.13
C GLN A 613 20.70 4.01 -10.00
N HIS A 614 21.18 3.36 -8.94
CA HIS A 614 20.94 1.94 -8.69
C HIS A 614 19.82 1.67 -7.67
N ALA A 615 19.07 2.67 -7.20
CA ALA A 615 18.00 2.44 -6.23
C ALA A 615 16.97 1.40 -6.72
N ALA A 616 16.68 1.42 -8.02
CA ALA A 616 15.74 0.48 -8.64
C ALA A 616 16.22 -0.98 -8.64
N SER A 617 17.51 -1.26 -8.40
CA SER A 617 17.98 -2.64 -8.25
C SER A 617 17.52 -3.29 -6.96
N LEU A 618 17.13 -2.51 -5.94
CA LEU A 618 16.58 -3.06 -4.70
C LEU A 618 15.13 -3.48 -4.89
N ASP A 619 14.28 -2.51 -5.24
CA ASP A 619 12.82 -2.63 -5.17
C ASP A 619 12.13 -2.06 -6.42
N GLY A 620 12.80 -2.04 -7.57
CA GLY A 620 12.25 -1.49 -8.80
C GLY A 620 11.91 0.00 -8.69
N GLN A 621 10.87 0.43 -9.39
CA GLN A 621 10.38 1.81 -9.34
C GLN A 621 9.33 2.03 -8.24
N SER A 622 9.30 1.15 -7.23
CA SER A 622 8.27 1.20 -6.20
C SER A 622 8.42 2.42 -5.29
N ALA A 623 7.30 2.88 -4.74
CA ALA A 623 7.26 4.00 -3.80
C ALA A 623 7.83 3.65 -2.41
N PHE A 624 8.31 2.42 -2.17
CA PHE A 624 8.75 1.96 -0.85
C PHE A 624 9.76 2.88 -0.15
N TRP A 625 10.61 3.54 -0.94
CA TRP A 625 11.66 4.43 -0.46
C TRP A 625 11.18 5.86 -0.21
N ASP A 626 10.03 6.24 -0.76
CA ASP A 626 9.46 7.57 -0.62
C ASP A 626 9.07 7.87 0.83
N SER A 627 9.44 9.04 1.35
CA SER A 627 9.22 9.41 2.74
C SER A 627 7.72 9.52 3.05
N GLY A 628 6.90 10.02 2.12
CA GLY A 628 5.45 10.09 2.31
C GLY A 628 4.76 8.74 2.17
N TYR A 629 5.27 7.84 1.33
CA TYR A 629 4.83 6.45 1.29
C TYR A 629 5.07 5.81 2.66
N ARG A 630 6.29 5.92 3.19
CA ARG A 630 6.68 5.33 4.48
C ARG A 630 5.86 5.89 5.64
N GLN A 631 5.54 7.19 5.63
CA GLN A 631 4.62 7.77 6.61
C GLN A 631 3.22 7.14 6.53
N THR A 632 2.64 7.09 5.32
CA THR A 632 1.31 6.50 5.09
C THR A 632 1.29 5.03 5.47
N ALA A 633 2.33 4.28 5.08
CA ALA A 633 2.52 2.87 5.40
C ALA A 633 2.64 2.65 6.91
N THR A 634 3.38 3.49 7.62
CA THR A 634 3.50 3.42 9.08
C THR A 634 2.17 3.65 9.77
N GLN A 635 1.41 4.67 9.38
CA GLN A 635 0.07 4.91 9.91
C GLN A 635 -0.87 3.74 9.64
N LEU A 636 -0.79 3.17 8.43
CA LEU A 636 -1.63 2.06 8.04
C LEU A 636 -1.30 0.79 8.82
N PHE A 637 -0.01 0.47 8.96
CA PHE A 637 0.48 -0.64 9.79
C PHE A 637 0.02 -0.46 11.24
N ALA A 638 0.25 0.73 11.80
CA ALA A 638 -0.11 1.05 13.18
C ALA A 638 -1.60 0.82 13.47
N ARG A 639 -2.47 1.23 12.55
CA ARG A 639 -3.92 1.17 12.73
C ARG A 639 -4.52 -0.19 12.40
N ASN A 640 -3.97 -0.92 11.41
CA ASN A 640 -4.66 -2.07 10.83
C ASN A 640 -3.89 -3.39 10.97
N VAL A 641 -2.55 -3.37 11.06
CA VAL A 641 -1.76 -4.58 11.33
C VAL A 641 -1.72 -4.78 12.84
N PHE A 642 -2.89 -5.10 13.38
CA PHE A 642 -3.13 -5.21 14.81
C PHE A 642 -4.23 -6.22 15.10
N LEU A 643 -3.86 -7.28 15.80
CA LEU A 643 -4.78 -8.24 16.39
C LEU A 643 -4.48 -8.32 17.89
N PRO A 644 -5.35 -7.81 18.78
CA PRO A 644 -5.21 -8.01 20.20
C PRO A 644 -5.06 -9.49 20.55
N LYS A 645 -4.25 -9.78 21.57
CA LYS A 645 -3.98 -11.14 22.04
C LYS A 645 -4.61 -11.34 23.41
N ILE A 646 -5.54 -12.28 23.54
CA ILE A 646 -6.17 -12.64 24.81
C ILE A 646 -5.74 -14.04 25.23
N GLU A 647 -5.44 -14.20 26.51
CA GLU A 647 -5.26 -15.52 27.13
C GLU A 647 -6.64 -16.12 27.43
N LYS A 648 -6.79 -17.43 27.19
CA LYS A 648 -8.00 -18.18 27.54
C LYS A 648 -8.11 -18.49 29.03
#